data_AF-A0A819NL05-F1
#
_entry.id   AF-A0A819NL05-F1
#
_cell.length_a   1.000
_cell.length_b   1.000
_cell.length_c   1.000
_cell.angle_alpha   90.00
_cell.angle_beta   90.00
_cell.angle_gamma   90.00
#
_symmetry.space_group_name_H-M   'P 1'
#
loop_
_entity.id
_entity.type
_entity.pdbx_description
1 polymer ?
#
loop_
_entity_poly.entity_id
_entity_poly.type
_entity_poly.pdbx_seq_one_letter_code
_entity_poly.pdbx_strand_id
1 'polypeptide(L)'
;MKAVIANGPKDYKLIYDKPMPKIQDGQVLVKVVASGICSSDLKMYEGNEFYWGVDGRARRGIIPGHEFVGSVVDIDPSIARDQSISVGDIVVAEQFIPCRDQCWFCKNGMDYKCDKLIIYGEDVDGSMAEYMIYQKGSLVHKVPEDLSPTYAVLAEPVAFSVRAMDRAHLKTTDLIVISGCGTIGLGLVAAIETFYPDISMIVLDYFQFKLDLAKTISKKCTTFNLSDKTVSSIADIVRKMSGEQNGADVFFECAGTSESIKAGFEFLRKCGTFIHIGICKETYIDASWNIISAGKELTIIGCNLGRNAWPRAFEILKKCDLSSMITHRLPLEEYSNALDLISSRIKVVLDPTLPASKLLNESQSLLPIVNNNEKHLKIKDSVAFVTGSSRGIGRAIAIALAREGAKVIIHGTTHDSPSYLNEGTTMTTLAKHISTITNNTEITPVWGDLSTKEGVQSVLNHIKYPIDILICCAGGNIGSSGVNTASGGKPSHDTCLTISDSDTKSILNRNFWTTHLVCQSIVPQMIQNHRGHVIIIGSTSALLGREKGALYTVSKAAVHQYMRCLATQVQSSGIRVNCIAPGPTLTERYKRNIGTDQGVIGRPEHVANAVIHLLNMDFVHGQTIRVDGGEQTFTS
;
A
#
# COMPACT_ATOMS: atom_id res chain seq x y z
N MET A 1 3.29 31.98 -6.84
CA MET A 1 2.43 31.09 -6.04
C MET A 1 2.94 29.68 -6.21
N LYS A 2 2.77 28.84 -5.18
CA LYS A 2 3.08 27.42 -5.23
C LYS A 2 1.97 26.65 -5.92
N ALA A 3 2.35 25.68 -6.75
CA ALA A 3 1.42 24.78 -7.43
C ALA A 3 2.09 23.46 -7.82
N VAL A 4 1.36 22.35 -7.73
CA VAL A 4 1.75 21.08 -8.32
C VAL A 4 1.34 21.09 -9.78
N ILE A 5 2.23 20.68 -10.67
CA ILE A 5 2.00 20.61 -12.11
C ILE A 5 2.17 19.17 -12.59
N ALA A 6 1.12 18.62 -13.19
CA ALA A 6 1.09 17.30 -13.80
C ALA A 6 1.46 17.40 -15.29
N ASN A 7 2.65 16.93 -15.66
CA ASN A 7 3.13 16.92 -17.05
C ASN A 7 2.91 15.58 -17.77
N GLY A 8 2.46 14.57 -17.04
CA GLY A 8 2.21 13.22 -17.52
C GLY A 8 2.18 12.20 -16.38
N PRO A 9 2.02 10.91 -16.72
CA PRO A 9 2.14 9.81 -15.77
C PRO A 9 3.43 9.91 -14.94
N LYS A 10 3.30 9.91 -13.62
CA LYS A 10 4.38 10.00 -12.62
C LYS A 10 5.32 11.22 -12.78
N ASP A 11 4.93 12.22 -13.57
CA ASP A 11 5.70 13.46 -13.79
C ASP A 11 4.94 14.66 -13.20
N TYR A 12 4.80 14.65 -11.87
CA TYR A 12 4.22 15.75 -11.11
C TYR A 12 5.34 16.54 -10.45
N LYS A 13 5.30 17.87 -10.54
CA LYS A 13 6.34 18.75 -10.00
C LYS A 13 5.73 19.90 -9.22
N LEU A 14 6.24 20.13 -8.03
CA LEU A 14 5.97 21.36 -7.29
C LEU A 14 6.77 22.53 -7.89
N ILE A 15 6.06 23.58 -8.28
CA ILE A 15 6.60 24.86 -8.72
C ILE A 15 6.37 25.88 -7.60
N TYR A 16 7.40 26.62 -7.20
CA TYR A 16 7.34 27.59 -6.10
C TYR A 16 6.95 29.00 -6.56
N ASP A 17 7.23 29.34 -7.82
CA ASP A 17 7.19 30.69 -8.38
C ASP A 17 6.26 30.79 -9.60
N LYS A 18 5.19 29.97 -9.67
CA LYS A 18 4.18 30.09 -10.72
C LYS A 18 3.53 31.49 -10.66
N PRO A 19 3.36 32.20 -11.79
CA PRO A 19 2.69 33.50 -11.80
C PRO A 19 1.30 33.43 -11.18
N MET A 20 0.93 34.49 -10.45
CA MET A 20 -0.41 34.60 -9.88
C MET A 20 -1.44 34.67 -11.00
N PRO A 21 -2.49 33.82 -11.01
CA PRO A 21 -3.56 33.92 -11.99
C PRO A 21 -4.34 35.22 -11.78
N LYS A 22 -4.85 35.77 -12.89
CA LYS A 22 -5.74 36.94 -12.91
C LYS A 22 -7.09 36.51 -13.45
N ILE A 23 -8.17 36.99 -12.83
CA ILE A 23 -9.52 36.72 -13.33
C ILE A 23 -9.74 37.36 -14.71
N GLN A 24 -10.55 36.70 -15.51
CA GLN A 24 -11.19 37.22 -16.72
C GLN A 24 -12.70 37.33 -16.50
N ASP A 25 -13.40 37.85 -17.49
CA ASP A 25 -14.85 38.02 -17.46
C ASP A 25 -15.58 36.71 -17.09
N GLY A 26 -16.39 36.80 -16.04
CA GLY A 26 -17.18 35.68 -15.53
C GLY A 26 -16.41 34.67 -14.67
N GLN A 27 -15.20 34.99 -14.18
CA GLN A 27 -14.40 34.12 -13.32
C GLN A 27 -14.35 34.59 -11.87
N VAL A 28 -13.95 33.66 -10.99
CA VAL A 28 -13.68 33.93 -9.56
C VAL A 28 -12.27 33.45 -9.24
N LEU A 29 -11.46 34.26 -8.60
CA LEU A 29 -10.19 33.84 -8.03
C LEU A 29 -10.42 33.47 -6.56
N VAL A 30 -10.01 32.26 -6.20
CA VAL A 30 -10.04 31.78 -4.82
C VAL A 30 -8.63 31.50 -4.32
N LYS A 31 -8.40 31.81 -3.05
CA LYS A 31 -7.26 31.27 -2.29
C LYS A 31 -7.67 29.90 -1.78
N VAL A 32 -6.93 28.86 -2.17
CA VAL A 32 -7.26 27.49 -1.78
C VAL A 32 -7.03 27.33 -0.28
N VAL A 33 -8.06 26.86 0.42
CA VAL A 33 -8.02 26.52 1.84
C VAL A 33 -7.66 25.06 2.02
N ALA A 34 -8.26 24.18 1.21
CA ALA A 34 -7.96 22.76 1.21
C ALA A 34 -8.25 22.15 -0.16
N SER A 35 -7.39 21.21 -0.57
CA SER A 35 -7.54 20.34 -1.72
C SER A 35 -7.62 18.90 -1.25
N GLY A 36 -8.76 18.25 -1.48
CA GLY A 36 -8.92 16.82 -1.21
C GLY A 36 -8.17 16.01 -2.25
N ILE A 37 -7.57 14.90 -1.83
CA ILE A 37 -7.01 13.89 -2.73
C ILE A 37 -8.05 12.79 -2.93
N CYS A 38 -8.41 12.54 -4.18
CA CYS A 38 -9.27 11.45 -4.58
C CYS A 38 -8.46 10.26 -5.10
N SER A 39 -9.06 9.07 -5.10
CA SER A 39 -8.45 7.88 -5.71
C SER A 39 -8.24 8.04 -7.23
N SER A 40 -9.04 8.88 -7.89
CA SER A 40 -8.84 9.27 -9.28
C SER A 40 -7.57 10.09 -9.49
N ASP A 41 -7.18 10.96 -8.55
CA ASP A 41 -5.92 11.71 -8.66
C ASP A 41 -4.71 10.76 -8.63
N LEU A 42 -4.75 9.71 -7.81
CA LEU A 42 -3.73 8.66 -7.81
C LEU A 42 -3.71 7.89 -9.13
N LYS A 43 -4.87 7.51 -9.68
CA LYS A 43 -4.96 6.82 -10.98
C LYS A 43 -4.44 7.68 -12.12
N MET A 44 -4.73 8.97 -12.10
CA MET A 44 -4.17 9.94 -13.03
C MET A 44 -2.65 9.99 -12.86
N TYR A 45 -2.14 10.12 -11.63
CA TYR A 45 -0.70 10.09 -11.37
C TYR A 45 -0.03 8.80 -11.86
N GLU A 46 -0.64 7.63 -11.65
CA GLU A 46 -0.08 6.33 -12.05
C GLU A 46 -0.07 6.08 -13.56
N GLY A 47 -0.81 6.87 -14.33
CA GLY A 47 -0.85 6.76 -15.79
C GLY A 47 -1.99 5.91 -16.33
N ASN A 48 -3.11 5.82 -15.63
CA ASN A 48 -4.28 5.07 -16.11
C ASN A 48 -4.78 5.61 -17.48
N GLU A 49 -5.13 4.68 -18.38
CA GLU A 49 -5.52 4.98 -19.77
C GLU A 49 -6.78 5.86 -19.86
N PHE A 50 -7.66 5.80 -18.86
CA PHE A 50 -8.84 6.67 -18.79
C PHE A 50 -8.47 8.16 -18.78
N TYR A 51 -7.31 8.51 -18.19
CA TYR A 51 -6.86 9.90 -18.09
C TYR A 51 -5.87 10.28 -19.19
N TRP A 52 -4.94 9.39 -19.55
CA TRP A 52 -3.82 9.71 -20.47
C TRP A 52 -3.87 8.96 -21.82
N GLY A 53 -4.88 8.13 -22.04
CA GLY A 53 -5.08 7.40 -23.30
C GLY A 53 -5.52 8.29 -24.46
N VAL A 54 -5.81 7.68 -25.60
CA VAL A 54 -6.23 8.39 -26.83
C VAL A 54 -7.47 9.26 -26.60
N ASP A 55 -8.40 8.77 -25.78
CA ASP A 55 -9.63 9.47 -25.39
C ASP A 55 -9.55 10.10 -23.98
N GLY A 56 -8.34 10.16 -23.40
CA GLY A 56 -8.10 10.69 -22.07
C GLY A 56 -8.20 12.21 -22.02
N ARG A 57 -8.68 12.74 -20.88
CA ARG A 57 -8.91 14.19 -20.70
C ARG A 57 -7.73 14.94 -20.09
N ALA A 58 -6.80 14.26 -19.43
CA ALA A 58 -5.74 14.93 -18.67
C ALA A 58 -4.77 15.66 -19.60
N ARG A 59 -4.68 16.98 -19.45
CA ARG A 59 -3.75 17.80 -20.22
C ARG A 59 -2.38 17.85 -19.54
N ARG A 60 -1.31 17.83 -20.34
CA ARG A 60 0.04 18.06 -19.80
C ARG A 60 0.20 19.52 -19.36
N GLY A 61 0.83 19.72 -18.21
CA GLY A 61 1.05 21.04 -17.61
C GLY A 61 -0.13 21.54 -16.76
N ILE A 62 -1.11 20.68 -16.47
CA ILE A 62 -2.29 21.01 -15.67
C ILE A 62 -1.96 21.04 -14.18
N ILE A 63 -2.63 21.90 -13.40
CA ILE A 63 -2.68 21.76 -11.94
C ILE A 63 -3.74 20.70 -11.61
N PRO A 64 -3.42 19.58 -10.95
CA PRO A 64 -4.39 18.55 -10.56
C PRO A 64 -5.26 18.98 -9.35
N GLY A 65 -6.26 18.16 -9.02
CA GLY A 65 -7.14 18.34 -7.85
C GLY A 65 -8.53 18.88 -8.21
N HIS A 66 -9.55 18.03 -8.08
CA HIS A 66 -10.96 18.33 -8.38
C HIS A 66 -11.84 18.43 -7.13
N GLU A 67 -11.30 18.10 -5.95
CA GLU A 67 -11.98 18.27 -4.67
C GLU A 67 -11.37 19.47 -3.92
N PHE A 68 -12.16 20.53 -3.68
CA PHE A 68 -11.58 21.76 -3.14
C PHE A 68 -12.55 22.66 -2.39
N VAL A 69 -11.95 23.53 -1.58
CA VAL A 69 -12.58 24.65 -0.89
C VAL A 69 -11.63 25.84 -0.87
N GLY A 70 -12.15 27.03 -1.08
CA GLY A 70 -11.36 28.25 -1.15
C GLY A 70 -12.07 29.48 -0.60
N SER A 71 -11.29 30.51 -0.27
CA SER A 71 -11.78 31.84 0.07
C SER A 71 -11.77 32.72 -1.17
N VAL A 72 -12.87 33.39 -1.50
CA VAL A 72 -12.91 34.34 -2.62
C VAL A 72 -11.96 35.50 -2.35
N VAL A 73 -11.06 35.78 -3.30
CA VAL A 73 -10.12 36.91 -3.22
C VAL A 73 -10.35 37.95 -4.30
N ASP A 74 -10.86 37.55 -5.47
CA ASP A 74 -11.25 38.46 -6.55
C ASP A 74 -12.39 37.83 -7.35
N ILE A 75 -13.29 38.64 -7.88
CA ILE A 75 -14.52 38.15 -8.52
C ILE A 75 -15.06 39.11 -9.56
N ASP A 76 -15.52 38.55 -10.68
CA ASP A 76 -16.29 39.29 -11.66
C ASP A 76 -17.63 39.78 -11.05
N PRO A 77 -17.95 41.08 -11.14
CA PRO A 77 -19.18 41.65 -10.55
C PRO A 77 -20.50 41.01 -11.04
N SER A 78 -20.53 40.44 -12.25
CA SER A 78 -21.70 39.70 -12.74
C SER A 78 -21.91 38.39 -11.98
N ILE A 79 -20.84 37.63 -11.73
CA ILE A 79 -20.89 36.38 -10.99
C ILE A 79 -21.23 36.63 -9.52
N ALA A 80 -20.68 37.69 -8.93
CA ALA A 80 -20.97 38.08 -7.56
C ALA A 80 -22.48 38.26 -7.32
N ARG A 81 -23.18 38.92 -8.27
CA ARG A 81 -24.63 39.10 -8.23
C ARG A 81 -25.37 37.79 -8.53
N ASP A 82 -25.02 37.12 -9.62
CA ASP A 82 -25.77 35.96 -10.11
C ASP A 82 -25.74 34.78 -9.13
N GLN A 83 -24.62 34.59 -8.42
CA GLN A 83 -24.44 33.47 -7.48
C GLN A 83 -24.48 33.92 -6.01
N SER A 84 -24.72 35.21 -5.74
CA SER A 84 -24.79 35.77 -4.38
C SER A 84 -23.53 35.47 -3.53
N ILE A 85 -22.35 35.66 -4.13
CA ILE A 85 -21.04 35.45 -3.50
C ILE A 85 -20.23 36.76 -3.47
N SER A 86 -19.43 36.94 -2.43
CA SER A 86 -18.63 38.14 -2.18
C SER A 86 -17.17 37.79 -1.86
N VAL A 87 -16.26 38.76 -2.04
CA VAL A 87 -14.87 38.63 -1.56
C VAL A 87 -14.86 38.34 -0.06
N GLY A 88 -14.06 37.36 0.35
CA GLY A 88 -13.99 36.85 1.73
C GLY A 88 -14.90 35.67 2.03
N ASP A 89 -15.89 35.37 1.18
CA ASP A 89 -16.73 34.17 1.35
C ASP A 89 -15.88 32.89 1.19
N ILE A 90 -16.18 31.89 2.04
CA ILE A 90 -15.68 30.53 1.85
C ILE A 90 -16.63 29.78 0.92
N VAL A 91 -16.11 29.28 -0.18
CA VAL A 91 -16.88 28.68 -1.26
C VAL A 91 -16.26 27.37 -1.73
N VAL A 92 -17.10 26.52 -2.30
CA VAL A 92 -16.72 25.37 -3.12
C VAL A 92 -17.37 25.54 -4.49
N ALA A 93 -16.75 25.03 -5.54
CA ALA A 93 -17.43 24.87 -6.82
C ALA A 93 -17.61 23.39 -7.12
N GLU A 94 -18.66 23.07 -7.86
CA GLU A 94 -18.79 21.71 -8.39
C GLU A 94 -17.63 21.39 -9.33
N GLN A 95 -17.12 20.16 -9.28
CA GLN A 95 -15.98 19.74 -10.10
C GLN A 95 -16.24 19.82 -11.62
N PHE A 96 -17.53 19.86 -11.99
CA PHE A 96 -18.01 19.87 -13.37
C PHE A 96 -18.54 21.25 -13.76
N ILE A 97 -18.07 21.76 -14.89
CA ILE A 97 -18.58 22.97 -15.51
C ILE A 97 -19.39 22.58 -16.76
N PRO A 98 -20.73 22.63 -16.70
CA PRO A 98 -21.57 22.30 -17.84
C PRO A 98 -21.69 23.46 -18.82
N CYS A 99 -21.99 23.15 -20.10
CA CYS A 99 -22.27 24.19 -21.11
C CYS A 99 -23.63 24.88 -20.97
N ARG A 100 -24.45 24.46 -19.99
CA ARG A 100 -25.77 25.00 -19.61
C ARG A 100 -26.89 24.80 -20.64
N ASP A 101 -26.76 25.30 -21.85
CA ASP A 101 -27.85 25.30 -22.83
C ASP A 101 -27.37 24.93 -24.24
N GLN A 102 -26.11 24.52 -24.41
CA GLN A 102 -25.54 24.26 -25.73
C GLN A 102 -25.60 22.80 -26.17
N CYS A 103 -25.97 21.86 -25.29
CA CYS A 103 -26.08 20.44 -25.62
C CYS A 103 -27.42 19.86 -25.15
N TRP A 104 -27.78 18.70 -25.72
CA TRP A 104 -29.04 18.03 -25.41
C TRP A 104 -29.14 17.67 -23.92
N PHE A 105 -28.05 17.17 -23.32
CA PHE A 105 -28.04 16.80 -21.90
C PHE A 105 -28.33 17.98 -20.97
N CYS A 106 -27.67 19.12 -21.16
CA CYS A 106 -27.88 20.27 -20.29
C CYS A 106 -29.30 20.87 -20.46
N LYS A 107 -29.82 20.91 -21.71
CA LYS A 107 -31.20 21.35 -21.98
C LYS A 107 -32.26 20.47 -21.31
N ASN A 108 -31.93 19.21 -21.02
CA ASN A 108 -32.81 18.25 -20.37
C ASN A 108 -32.47 18.02 -18.87
N GLY A 109 -31.73 18.93 -18.24
CA GLY A 109 -31.42 18.85 -16.81
C GLY A 109 -30.42 17.75 -16.42
N MET A 110 -29.69 17.20 -17.39
CA MET A 110 -28.60 16.23 -17.21
C MET A 110 -27.25 16.90 -17.45
N ASP A 111 -27.06 18.10 -16.92
CA ASP A 111 -25.86 18.90 -17.08
C ASP A 111 -24.57 18.22 -16.59
N TYR A 112 -24.67 17.34 -15.59
CA TYR A 112 -23.59 16.45 -15.14
C TYR A 112 -23.11 15.43 -16.20
N LYS A 113 -23.84 15.27 -17.32
CA LYS A 113 -23.43 14.50 -18.52
C LYS A 113 -23.33 15.37 -19.76
N CYS A 114 -22.95 16.64 -19.59
CA CYS A 114 -22.73 17.55 -20.71
C CYS A 114 -21.75 16.98 -21.76
N ASP A 115 -22.09 17.07 -23.05
CA ASP A 115 -21.14 16.74 -24.15
C ASP A 115 -19.89 17.64 -24.17
N LYS A 116 -19.99 18.84 -23.58
CA LYS A 116 -18.93 19.84 -23.47
C LYS A 116 -18.51 20.03 -22.00
N LEU A 117 -18.65 18.99 -21.18
CA LEU A 117 -18.29 19.03 -19.76
C LEU A 117 -16.81 19.36 -19.61
N ILE A 118 -16.49 20.37 -18.81
CA ILE A 118 -15.12 20.71 -18.40
C ILE A 118 -14.96 20.27 -16.94
N ILE A 119 -13.83 19.62 -16.63
CA ILE A 119 -13.52 19.09 -15.30
C ILE A 119 -12.28 19.80 -14.73
N TYR A 120 -12.37 20.27 -13.49
CA TYR A 120 -11.21 20.81 -12.77
C TYR A 120 -10.15 19.74 -12.51
N GLY A 121 -8.87 20.08 -12.59
CA GLY A 121 -7.78 19.14 -12.41
C GLY A 121 -7.47 18.26 -13.63
N GLU A 122 -8.33 18.28 -14.65
CA GLU A 122 -8.17 17.50 -15.90
C GLU A 122 -8.18 18.43 -17.12
N ASP A 123 -9.32 19.09 -17.37
CA ASP A 123 -9.54 19.98 -18.50
C ASP A 123 -9.10 21.42 -18.19
N VAL A 124 -9.14 21.86 -16.93
CA VAL A 124 -8.70 23.19 -16.46
C VAL A 124 -7.98 23.08 -15.11
N ASP A 125 -7.14 24.05 -14.78
CA ASP A 125 -6.33 24.02 -13.55
C ASP A 125 -7.20 23.82 -12.31
N GLY A 126 -6.82 22.84 -11.49
CA GLY A 126 -7.45 22.44 -10.25
C GLY A 126 -6.83 23.08 -9.00
N SER A 127 -6.99 22.40 -7.87
CA SER A 127 -6.78 22.96 -6.53
C SER A 127 -5.48 22.60 -5.84
N MET A 128 -4.60 21.78 -6.41
CA MET A 128 -3.27 21.51 -5.84
C MET A 128 -2.33 22.71 -6.06
N ALA A 129 -2.74 23.89 -5.59
CA ALA A 129 -2.07 25.18 -5.70
C ALA A 129 -2.54 26.13 -4.59
N GLU A 130 -1.81 27.23 -4.35
CA GLU A 130 -2.23 28.25 -3.38
C GLU A 130 -3.47 29.05 -3.84
N TYR A 131 -3.67 29.19 -5.16
CA TYR A 131 -4.79 29.89 -5.74
C TYR A 131 -5.33 29.15 -6.96
N MET A 132 -6.63 29.29 -7.19
CA MET A 132 -7.36 28.61 -8.26
C MET A 132 -8.37 29.58 -8.88
N ILE A 133 -8.60 29.44 -10.19
CA ILE A 133 -9.65 30.17 -10.90
C ILE A 133 -10.87 29.27 -11.04
N TYR A 134 -12.00 29.70 -10.47
CA TYR A 134 -13.28 29.15 -10.88
C TYR A 134 -13.68 29.76 -12.22
N GLN A 135 -13.79 28.88 -13.22
CA GLN A 135 -14.07 29.22 -14.60
C GLN A 135 -15.49 29.76 -14.78
N LYS A 136 -15.69 30.50 -15.87
CA LYS A 136 -17.01 30.92 -16.30
C LYS A 136 -17.93 29.71 -16.46
N GLY A 137 -19.10 29.81 -15.85
CA GLY A 137 -20.10 28.74 -15.87
C GLY A 137 -20.09 27.84 -14.64
N SER A 138 -19.08 27.95 -13.77
CA SER A 138 -18.99 27.19 -12.51
C SER A 138 -20.25 27.35 -11.66
N LEU A 139 -20.64 26.26 -11.02
CA LEU A 139 -21.70 26.21 -10.03
C LEU A 139 -21.04 26.33 -8.65
N VAL A 140 -21.18 27.49 -8.02
CA VAL A 140 -20.50 27.82 -6.77
C VAL A 140 -21.48 27.77 -5.60
N HIS A 141 -21.07 27.12 -4.52
CA HIS A 141 -21.84 27.00 -3.29
C HIS A 141 -21.09 27.68 -2.14
N LYS A 142 -21.78 28.53 -1.38
CA LYS A 142 -21.24 29.08 -0.13
C LYS A 142 -21.17 27.96 0.90
N VAL A 143 -20.03 27.86 1.57
CA VAL A 143 -19.89 26.96 2.72
C VAL A 143 -20.68 27.57 3.89
N PRO A 144 -21.57 26.80 4.55
CA PRO A 144 -22.26 27.23 5.76
C PRO A 144 -21.29 27.75 6.84
N GLU A 145 -21.64 28.86 7.50
CA GLU A 145 -20.77 29.52 8.49
C GLU A 145 -20.44 28.64 9.70
N ASP A 146 -21.28 27.65 10.01
CA ASP A 146 -21.12 26.69 11.09
C ASP A 146 -20.23 25.48 10.72
N LEU A 147 -19.78 25.38 9.46
CA LEU A 147 -18.86 24.34 9.02
C LEU A 147 -17.43 24.88 8.93
N SER A 148 -16.48 24.12 9.49
CA SER A 148 -15.06 24.40 9.30
C SER A 148 -14.70 24.41 7.81
N PRO A 149 -13.98 25.44 7.30
CA PRO A 149 -13.60 25.53 5.90
C PRO A 149 -12.91 24.26 5.37
N THR A 150 -11.93 23.72 6.11
CA THR A 150 -11.22 22.49 5.70
C THR A 150 -12.16 21.28 5.65
N TYR A 151 -13.16 21.23 6.53
CA TYR A 151 -14.11 20.12 6.59
C TYR A 151 -15.06 20.10 5.37
N ALA A 152 -15.37 21.27 4.81
CA ALA A 152 -16.19 21.41 3.61
C ALA A 152 -15.57 20.78 2.35
N VAL A 153 -14.27 20.42 2.37
CA VAL A 153 -13.63 19.65 1.28
C VAL A 153 -14.31 18.29 1.05
N LEU A 154 -15.03 17.76 2.05
CA LEU A 154 -15.82 16.53 1.92
C LEU A 154 -17.15 16.73 1.18
N ALA A 155 -17.56 17.95 0.85
CA ALA A 155 -18.85 18.21 0.23
C ALA A 155 -18.99 17.51 -1.13
N GLU A 156 -17.93 17.53 -1.94
CA GLU A 156 -17.87 16.84 -3.24
C GLU A 156 -18.08 15.32 -3.11
N PRO A 157 -17.26 14.58 -2.33
CA PRO A 157 -17.41 13.14 -2.26
C PRO A 157 -18.69 12.71 -1.54
N VAL A 158 -19.21 13.51 -0.61
CA VAL A 158 -20.53 13.25 0.01
C VAL A 158 -21.66 13.53 -0.99
N ALA A 159 -21.52 14.49 -1.90
CA ALA A 159 -22.49 14.71 -2.97
C ALA A 159 -22.56 13.50 -3.94
N PHE A 160 -21.43 12.82 -4.19
CA PHE A 160 -21.44 11.51 -4.87
C PHE A 160 -22.30 10.48 -4.13
N SER A 161 -22.12 10.38 -2.80
CA SER A 161 -22.90 9.46 -1.97
C SER A 161 -24.40 9.78 -2.03
N VAL A 162 -24.79 11.05 -1.92
CA VAL A 162 -26.18 11.48 -2.05
C VAL A 162 -26.76 11.06 -3.40
N ARG A 163 -26.00 11.26 -4.49
CA ARG A 163 -26.46 10.88 -5.83
C ARG A 163 -26.62 9.36 -5.95
N ALA A 164 -25.69 8.58 -5.41
CA ALA A 164 -25.79 7.13 -5.41
C ALA A 164 -27.03 6.65 -4.64
N MET A 165 -27.29 7.22 -3.46
CA MET A 165 -28.49 6.97 -2.67
C MET A 165 -29.77 7.24 -3.49
N ASP A 166 -29.84 8.38 -4.19
CA ASP A 166 -31.01 8.70 -5.03
C ASP A 166 -31.20 7.71 -6.18
N ARG A 167 -30.11 7.26 -6.80
CA ARG A 167 -30.14 6.30 -7.91
C ARG A 167 -30.65 4.92 -7.47
N ALA A 168 -30.54 4.60 -6.19
CA ALA A 168 -31.00 3.33 -5.65
C ALA A 168 -32.52 3.26 -5.41
N HIS A 169 -33.22 4.40 -5.38
CA HIS A 169 -34.66 4.46 -5.10
C HIS A 169 -35.04 3.69 -3.82
N LEU A 170 -34.29 3.93 -2.74
CA LEU A 170 -34.40 3.21 -1.48
C LEU A 170 -35.80 3.26 -0.88
N LYS A 171 -36.19 2.15 -0.27
CA LYS A 171 -37.37 2.01 0.60
C LYS A 171 -36.92 1.78 2.03
N THR A 172 -37.70 2.24 2.99
CA THR A 172 -37.40 2.11 4.42
C THR A 172 -37.28 0.65 4.91
N THR A 173 -37.77 -0.31 4.13
CA THR A 173 -37.70 -1.75 4.40
C THR A 173 -36.51 -2.44 3.75
N ASP A 174 -35.72 -1.74 2.94
CA ASP A 174 -34.62 -2.36 2.19
C ASP A 174 -33.50 -2.84 3.13
N LEU A 175 -32.92 -4.00 2.81
CA LEU A 175 -31.61 -4.41 3.32
C LEU A 175 -30.53 -3.96 2.34
N ILE A 176 -29.60 -3.14 2.82
CA ILE A 176 -28.53 -2.57 2.00
C ILE A 176 -27.20 -3.23 2.32
N VAL A 177 -26.39 -3.49 1.28
CA VAL A 177 -24.97 -3.83 1.42
C VAL A 177 -24.13 -2.74 0.76
N ILE A 178 -23.13 -2.21 1.48
CA ILE A 178 -22.16 -1.23 1.00
C ILE A 178 -20.78 -1.88 1.02
N SER A 179 -20.17 -2.04 -0.15
CA SER A 179 -18.81 -2.58 -0.28
C SER A 179 -17.83 -1.45 -0.55
N GLY A 180 -16.84 -1.29 0.35
CA GLY A 180 -15.86 -0.21 0.34
C GLY A 180 -16.26 0.92 1.30
N CYS A 181 -15.48 1.09 2.37
CA CYS A 181 -15.69 2.08 3.43
C CYS A 181 -14.70 3.27 3.29
N GLY A 182 -14.46 3.69 2.04
CA GLY A 182 -13.72 4.92 1.72
C GLY A 182 -14.60 6.16 1.86
N THR A 183 -14.16 7.28 1.29
CA THR A 183 -14.88 8.56 1.42
C THR A 183 -16.34 8.47 0.93
N ILE A 184 -16.57 7.86 -0.23
CA ILE A 184 -17.92 7.67 -0.79
C ILE A 184 -18.75 6.70 0.07
N GLY A 185 -18.17 5.57 0.48
CA GLY A 185 -18.89 4.57 1.28
C GLY A 185 -19.33 5.09 2.64
N LEU A 186 -18.45 5.81 3.35
CA LEU A 186 -18.77 6.46 4.62
C LEU A 186 -19.76 7.62 4.44
N GLY A 187 -19.61 8.40 3.35
CA GLY A 187 -20.60 9.40 2.99
C GLY A 187 -21.97 8.79 2.69
N LEU A 188 -22.02 7.55 2.18
CA LEU A 188 -23.25 6.83 1.89
C LEU A 188 -23.93 6.34 3.17
N VAL A 189 -23.14 5.81 4.11
CA VAL A 189 -23.62 5.50 5.47
C VAL A 189 -24.23 6.76 6.11
N ALA A 190 -23.56 7.91 6.02
CA ALA A 190 -24.05 9.17 6.57
C ALA A 190 -25.31 9.69 5.87
N ALA A 191 -25.38 9.56 4.54
CA ALA A 191 -26.57 9.94 3.77
C ALA A 191 -27.78 9.07 4.14
N ILE A 192 -27.59 7.76 4.23
CA ILE A 192 -28.67 6.82 4.61
C ILE A 192 -29.08 7.06 6.06
N GLU A 193 -28.16 7.26 7.00
CA GLU A 193 -28.50 7.62 8.39
C GLU A 193 -29.33 8.92 8.46
N THR A 194 -28.98 9.91 7.63
CA THR A 194 -29.64 11.22 7.65
C THR A 194 -31.05 11.18 7.06
N PHE A 195 -31.25 10.44 5.96
CA PHE A 195 -32.49 10.49 5.18
C PHE A 195 -33.36 9.23 5.30
N TYR A 196 -32.78 8.10 5.73
CA TYR A 196 -33.44 6.80 5.89
C TYR A 196 -32.96 6.06 7.17
N PRO A 197 -33.08 6.67 8.35
CA PRO A 197 -32.50 6.16 9.61
C PRO A 197 -32.99 4.76 10.05
N ASP A 198 -34.10 4.29 9.50
CA ASP A 198 -34.66 2.97 9.82
C ASP A 198 -34.06 1.82 9.01
N ILE A 199 -33.34 2.12 7.93
CA ILE A 199 -32.75 1.11 7.06
C ILE A 199 -31.58 0.40 7.77
N SER A 200 -31.58 -0.94 7.68
CA SER A 200 -30.44 -1.75 8.11
C SER A 200 -29.42 -1.89 6.99
N MET A 201 -28.15 -1.72 7.34
CA MET A 201 -27.07 -1.75 6.35
C MET A 201 -25.91 -2.65 6.80
N ILE A 202 -25.37 -3.39 5.84
CA ILE A 202 -24.16 -4.20 5.99
C ILE A 202 -23.02 -3.46 5.29
N VAL A 203 -21.95 -3.15 6.01
CA VAL A 203 -20.80 -2.41 5.48
C VAL A 203 -19.56 -3.31 5.45
N LEU A 204 -18.88 -3.36 4.31
CA LEU A 204 -17.76 -4.26 4.05
C LEU A 204 -16.50 -3.47 3.68
N ASP A 205 -15.36 -3.85 4.27
CA ASP A 205 -14.03 -3.30 3.95
C ASP A 205 -12.95 -4.28 4.45
N TYR A 206 -11.70 -4.09 4.07
CA TYR A 206 -10.56 -4.83 4.59
C TYR A 206 -9.95 -4.19 5.85
N PHE A 207 -10.16 -2.89 6.05
CA PHE A 207 -9.55 -2.14 7.14
C PHE A 207 -10.54 -1.90 8.29
N GLN A 208 -10.24 -2.51 9.45
CA GLN A 208 -11.13 -2.46 10.61
C GLN A 208 -11.43 -1.03 11.08
N PHE A 209 -10.45 -0.13 11.06
CA PHE A 209 -10.66 1.25 11.50
C PHE A 209 -11.69 2.01 10.65
N LYS A 210 -11.81 1.68 9.35
CA LYS A 210 -12.84 2.28 8.47
C LYS A 210 -14.23 1.77 8.84
N LEU A 211 -14.33 0.48 9.16
CA LEU A 211 -15.57 -0.15 9.63
C LEU A 211 -16.01 0.41 10.99
N ASP A 212 -15.06 0.63 11.90
CA ASP A 212 -15.35 1.22 13.20
C ASP A 212 -15.91 2.63 13.04
N LEU A 213 -15.36 3.43 12.12
CA LEU A 213 -15.90 4.75 11.79
C LEU A 213 -17.34 4.67 11.26
N ALA A 214 -17.66 3.70 10.38
CA ALA A 214 -19.05 3.51 9.91
C ALA A 214 -20.04 3.29 11.07
N LYS A 215 -19.65 2.52 12.10
CA LYS A 215 -20.46 2.31 13.31
C LYS A 215 -20.66 3.56 14.16
N THR A 216 -19.69 4.49 14.12
CA THR A 216 -19.86 5.78 14.83
C THR A 216 -20.87 6.68 14.11
N ILE A 217 -21.00 6.55 12.79
CA ILE A 217 -21.95 7.31 11.98
C ILE A 217 -23.37 6.74 12.15
N SER A 218 -23.54 5.43 12.04
CA SER A 218 -24.85 4.77 12.18
C SER A 218 -24.80 3.53 13.06
N LYS A 219 -25.69 3.48 14.06
CA LYS A 219 -25.88 2.29 14.92
C LYS A 219 -26.61 1.14 14.20
N LYS A 220 -27.17 1.39 13.01
CA LYS A 220 -27.83 0.38 12.17
C LYS A 220 -26.84 -0.32 11.23
N CYS A 221 -25.58 0.12 11.21
CA CYS A 221 -24.50 -0.57 10.49
C CYS A 221 -24.08 -1.86 11.20
N THR A 222 -24.22 -2.98 10.50
CA THR A 222 -23.45 -4.19 10.79
C THR A 222 -22.22 -4.21 9.89
N THR A 223 -21.03 -4.40 10.44
CA THR A 223 -19.79 -4.32 9.66
C THR A 223 -19.07 -5.67 9.59
N PHE A 224 -18.49 -6.00 8.45
CA PHE A 224 -17.64 -7.19 8.32
C PHE A 224 -16.30 -6.87 7.67
N ASN A 225 -15.23 -7.34 8.29
CA ASN A 225 -13.89 -7.29 7.72
C ASN A 225 -13.72 -8.44 6.71
N LEU A 226 -13.40 -8.10 5.47
CA LEU A 226 -13.21 -9.05 4.37
C LEU A 226 -11.91 -9.87 4.50
N SER A 227 -11.01 -9.51 5.41
CA SER A 227 -9.83 -10.30 5.75
C SER A 227 -10.19 -11.52 6.61
N ASP A 228 -11.29 -11.44 7.38
CA ASP A 228 -11.69 -12.47 8.35
C ASP A 228 -12.78 -13.41 7.83
N LYS A 229 -13.38 -13.07 6.69
CA LYS A 229 -14.57 -13.73 6.15
C LYS A 229 -14.48 -13.89 4.64
N THR A 230 -14.96 -15.03 4.16
CA THR A 230 -15.12 -15.27 2.72
C THR A 230 -16.41 -14.64 2.21
N VAL A 231 -16.46 -14.30 0.91
CA VAL A 231 -17.68 -13.83 0.23
C VAL A 231 -18.86 -14.76 0.50
N SER A 232 -18.66 -16.09 0.39
CA SER A 232 -19.73 -17.07 0.65
C SER A 232 -20.29 -16.95 2.08
N SER A 233 -19.42 -16.81 3.08
CA SER A 233 -19.86 -16.67 4.48
C SER A 233 -20.65 -15.39 4.74
N ILE A 234 -20.31 -14.29 4.05
CA ILE A 234 -21.06 -13.04 4.12
C ILE A 234 -22.39 -13.17 3.39
N ALA A 235 -22.41 -13.85 2.24
CA ALA A 235 -23.65 -14.12 1.51
C ALA A 235 -24.64 -14.93 2.37
N ASP A 236 -24.17 -15.90 3.15
CA ASP A 236 -25.01 -16.62 4.12
C ASP A 236 -25.57 -15.70 5.22
N ILE A 237 -24.77 -14.76 5.71
CA ILE A 237 -25.22 -13.76 6.69
C ILE A 237 -26.29 -12.86 6.06
N VAL A 238 -26.05 -12.34 4.86
CA VAL A 238 -27.01 -11.50 4.12
C VAL A 238 -28.32 -12.25 3.93
N ARG A 239 -28.28 -13.51 3.46
CA ARG A 239 -29.46 -14.36 3.31
C ARG A 239 -30.21 -14.53 4.62
N LYS A 240 -29.49 -14.85 5.71
CA LYS A 240 -30.08 -15.01 7.05
C LYS A 240 -30.76 -13.74 7.54
N MET A 241 -30.16 -12.56 7.30
CA MET A 241 -30.74 -11.27 7.69
C MET A 241 -31.97 -10.91 6.85
N SER A 242 -31.96 -11.26 5.56
CA SER A 242 -33.05 -10.99 4.63
C SER A 242 -34.24 -11.98 4.72
N GLY A 243 -34.07 -13.10 5.42
CA GLY A 243 -35.09 -14.14 5.55
C GLY A 243 -35.48 -14.74 4.19
N GLU A 244 -36.78 -14.82 3.91
CA GLU A 244 -37.33 -15.40 2.68
C GLU A 244 -36.89 -14.66 1.40
N GLN A 245 -36.49 -13.39 1.51
CA GLN A 245 -35.99 -12.60 0.38
C GLN A 245 -34.68 -13.17 -0.19
N ASN A 246 -33.90 -13.86 0.65
CA ASN A 246 -32.70 -14.59 0.27
C ASN A 246 -31.62 -13.72 -0.44
N GLY A 247 -31.39 -12.53 0.07
CA GLY A 247 -30.39 -11.57 -0.42
C GLY A 247 -30.75 -10.12 -0.09
N ALA A 248 -29.82 -9.20 -0.32
CA ALA A 248 -30.01 -7.76 -0.13
C ALA A 248 -30.83 -7.13 -1.27
N ASP A 249 -31.60 -6.09 -0.96
CA ASP A 249 -32.37 -5.30 -1.94
C ASP A 249 -31.45 -4.45 -2.81
N VAL A 250 -30.44 -3.84 -2.19
CA VAL A 250 -29.51 -2.92 -2.85
C VAL A 250 -28.07 -3.24 -2.46
N PHE A 251 -27.19 -3.28 -3.46
CA PHE A 251 -25.75 -3.39 -3.28
C PHE A 251 -25.08 -2.15 -3.87
N PHE A 252 -24.32 -1.42 -3.04
CA PHE A 252 -23.49 -0.31 -3.46
C PHE A 252 -22.04 -0.74 -3.59
N GLU A 253 -21.52 -0.69 -4.81
CA GLU A 253 -20.13 -0.97 -5.14
C GLU A 253 -19.33 0.34 -5.07
N CYS A 254 -18.59 0.54 -3.99
CA CYS A 254 -17.72 1.70 -3.75
C CYS A 254 -16.23 1.33 -3.69
N ALA A 255 -15.87 0.05 -3.75
CA ALA A 255 -14.49 -0.42 -3.62
C ALA A 255 -13.72 -0.33 -4.95
N GLY A 256 -14.42 -0.47 -6.08
CA GLY A 256 -13.80 -0.43 -7.40
C GLY A 256 -12.91 -1.63 -7.68
N THR A 257 -13.26 -2.82 -7.17
CA THR A 257 -12.51 -4.06 -7.41
C THR A 257 -13.37 -5.13 -8.07
N SER A 258 -12.72 -5.99 -8.85
CA SER A 258 -13.37 -7.13 -9.52
C SER A 258 -14.03 -8.09 -8.52
N GLU A 259 -13.41 -8.29 -7.35
CA GLU A 259 -13.92 -9.11 -6.26
C GLU A 259 -15.21 -8.52 -5.66
N SER A 260 -15.24 -7.20 -5.44
CA SER A 260 -16.40 -6.49 -4.90
C SER A 260 -17.59 -6.59 -5.86
N ILE A 261 -17.35 -6.45 -7.16
CA ILE A 261 -18.40 -6.58 -8.19
C ILE A 261 -18.99 -8.00 -8.19
N LYS A 262 -18.14 -9.03 -8.21
CA LYS A 262 -18.58 -10.43 -8.16
C LYS A 262 -19.36 -10.72 -6.87
N ALA A 263 -18.88 -10.22 -5.73
CA ALA A 263 -19.54 -10.37 -4.44
C ALA A 263 -20.93 -9.73 -4.42
N GLY A 264 -21.10 -8.56 -5.03
CA GLY A 264 -22.41 -7.90 -5.12
C GLY A 264 -23.46 -8.75 -5.83
N PHE A 265 -23.08 -9.47 -6.90
CA PHE A 265 -24.00 -10.40 -7.56
C PHE A 265 -24.39 -11.58 -6.68
N GLU A 266 -23.52 -12.04 -5.79
CA GLU A 266 -23.83 -13.10 -4.82
C GLU A 266 -24.76 -12.61 -3.70
N PHE A 267 -24.58 -11.37 -3.23
CA PHE A 267 -25.31 -10.81 -2.09
C PHE A 267 -26.73 -10.36 -2.44
N LEU A 268 -26.96 -9.91 -3.67
CA LEU A 268 -28.28 -9.43 -4.08
C LEU A 268 -29.32 -10.55 -4.13
N ARG A 269 -30.55 -10.24 -3.71
CA ARG A 269 -31.71 -11.09 -3.98
C ARG A 269 -32.08 -11.07 -5.47
N LYS A 270 -33.03 -11.91 -5.86
CA LYS A 270 -33.72 -11.76 -7.15
C LYS A 270 -34.42 -10.40 -7.22
N CYS A 271 -34.37 -9.75 -8.37
CA CYS A 271 -34.86 -8.40 -8.64
C CYS A 271 -34.20 -7.32 -7.75
N GLY A 272 -32.98 -7.57 -7.29
CA GLY A 272 -32.18 -6.60 -6.53
C GLY A 272 -31.52 -5.56 -7.42
N THR A 273 -31.06 -4.47 -6.82
CA THR A 273 -30.42 -3.34 -7.52
C THR A 273 -28.93 -3.25 -7.20
N PHE A 274 -28.10 -3.29 -8.24
CA PHE A 274 -26.66 -3.07 -8.15
C PHE A 274 -26.33 -1.63 -8.56
N ILE A 275 -25.74 -0.85 -7.65
CA ILE A 275 -25.26 0.51 -7.92
C ILE A 275 -23.74 0.49 -8.03
N HIS A 276 -23.23 0.73 -9.23
CA HIS A 276 -21.79 0.81 -9.47
C HIS A 276 -21.30 2.26 -9.39
N ILE A 277 -20.36 2.53 -8.47
CA ILE A 277 -19.79 3.86 -8.24
C ILE A 277 -18.26 3.82 -8.38
N GLY A 278 -17.62 2.73 -7.94
CA GLY A 278 -16.18 2.57 -7.98
C GLY A 278 -15.60 2.67 -9.39
N ILE A 279 -14.40 3.26 -9.50
CA ILE A 279 -13.61 3.23 -10.74
C ILE A 279 -12.67 2.02 -10.64
N CYS A 280 -12.85 1.02 -11.48
CA CYS A 280 -12.00 -0.17 -11.45
C CYS A 280 -10.61 0.08 -12.06
N LYS A 281 -9.61 -0.66 -11.58
CA LYS A 281 -8.27 -0.66 -12.18
C LYS A 281 -8.28 -1.46 -13.49
N GLU A 282 -8.96 -2.61 -13.50
CA GLU A 282 -9.17 -3.40 -14.70
C GLU A 282 -10.23 -2.75 -15.58
N THR A 283 -9.91 -2.56 -16.87
CA THR A 283 -10.84 -2.05 -17.87
C THR A 283 -11.94 -3.06 -18.22
N TYR A 284 -11.66 -4.35 -18.05
CA TYR A 284 -12.58 -5.45 -18.35
C TYR A 284 -12.67 -6.40 -17.16
N ILE A 285 -13.90 -6.67 -16.73
CA ILE A 285 -14.19 -7.53 -15.57
C ILE A 285 -15.04 -8.69 -16.03
N ASP A 286 -14.54 -9.90 -15.78
CA ASP A 286 -15.28 -11.12 -16.07
C ASP A 286 -16.40 -11.32 -15.05
N ALA A 287 -17.65 -11.32 -15.52
CA ALA A 287 -18.84 -11.57 -14.74
C ALA A 287 -19.85 -12.37 -15.57
N SER A 288 -20.54 -13.32 -14.93
CA SER A 288 -21.58 -14.11 -15.58
C SER A 288 -22.83 -13.28 -15.80
N TRP A 289 -23.05 -12.78 -17.02
CA TRP A 289 -24.24 -12.00 -17.36
C TRP A 289 -25.55 -12.79 -17.22
N ASN A 290 -25.49 -14.13 -17.22
CA ASN A 290 -26.66 -14.98 -16.97
C ASN A 290 -27.26 -14.75 -15.58
N ILE A 291 -26.46 -14.29 -14.59
CA ILE A 291 -27.00 -13.96 -13.26
C ILE A 291 -27.90 -12.72 -13.32
N ILE A 292 -27.60 -11.78 -14.22
CA ILE A 292 -28.31 -10.51 -14.36
C ILE A 292 -29.67 -10.77 -14.99
N SER A 293 -29.76 -11.59 -16.03
CA SER A 293 -31.02 -11.90 -16.72
C SER A 293 -31.70 -13.13 -16.13
N ALA A 294 -31.40 -14.33 -16.64
CA ALA A 294 -32.10 -15.57 -16.35
C ALA A 294 -32.03 -16.00 -14.87
N GLY A 295 -30.96 -15.62 -14.15
CA GLY A 295 -30.76 -16.00 -12.76
C GLY A 295 -31.58 -15.16 -11.79
N LYS A 296 -31.31 -13.86 -11.73
CA LYS A 296 -31.83 -12.96 -10.70
C LYS A 296 -32.60 -11.75 -11.23
N GLU A 297 -32.66 -11.48 -12.53
CA GLU A 297 -33.34 -10.29 -13.07
C GLU A 297 -32.90 -8.98 -12.38
N LEU A 298 -31.58 -8.77 -12.28
CA LEU A 298 -31.00 -7.63 -11.56
C LEU A 298 -31.15 -6.33 -12.34
N THR A 299 -31.36 -5.23 -11.60
CA THR A 299 -31.22 -3.87 -12.15
C THR A 299 -29.80 -3.38 -11.88
N ILE A 300 -29.04 -3.03 -12.94
CA ILE A 300 -27.69 -2.49 -12.80
C ILE A 300 -27.67 -1.02 -13.19
N ILE A 301 -27.13 -0.19 -12.30
CA ILE A 301 -27.11 1.25 -12.45
C ILE A 301 -25.68 1.76 -12.25
N GLY A 302 -25.13 2.40 -13.29
CA GLY A 302 -23.94 3.23 -13.14
C GLY A 302 -24.28 4.54 -12.45
N CYS A 303 -23.37 5.02 -11.59
CA CYS A 303 -23.50 6.28 -10.87
C CYS A 303 -22.28 7.19 -11.09
N ASN A 304 -22.55 8.48 -11.24
CA ASN A 304 -21.55 9.56 -11.27
C ASN A 304 -22.19 10.76 -10.52
N LEU A 305 -21.45 11.84 -10.25
CA LEU A 305 -22.00 13.05 -9.62
C LEU A 305 -23.22 13.52 -10.41
N GLY A 306 -24.21 14.05 -9.69
CA GLY A 306 -25.45 14.52 -10.27
C GLY A 306 -25.91 15.83 -9.64
N ARG A 307 -26.85 16.47 -10.32
CA ARG A 307 -27.43 17.73 -9.89
C ARG A 307 -28.14 17.60 -8.52
N ASN A 308 -28.22 18.69 -7.77
CA ASN A 308 -28.95 18.81 -6.49
C ASN A 308 -28.43 17.90 -5.35
N ALA A 309 -27.16 17.47 -5.43
CA ALA A 309 -26.53 16.68 -4.36
C ALA A 309 -25.83 17.57 -3.32
N TRP A 310 -25.23 18.69 -3.73
CA TRP A 310 -24.39 19.55 -2.88
C TRP A 310 -25.12 20.17 -1.67
N PRO A 311 -26.34 20.75 -1.78
CA PRO A 311 -27.04 21.26 -0.60
C PRO A 311 -27.32 20.18 0.45
N ARG A 312 -27.66 18.97 0.00
CA ARG A 312 -27.87 17.81 0.90
C ARG A 312 -26.55 17.27 1.45
N ALA A 313 -25.46 17.36 0.71
CA ALA A 313 -24.14 17.03 1.22
C ALA A 313 -23.76 17.94 2.40
N PHE A 314 -24.01 19.25 2.30
CA PHE A 314 -23.83 20.17 3.43
C PHE A 314 -24.78 19.87 4.60
N GLU A 315 -26.01 19.44 4.32
CA GLU A 315 -26.93 19.00 5.38
C GLU A 315 -26.37 17.79 6.15
N ILE A 316 -25.82 16.80 5.44
CA ILE A 316 -25.16 15.64 6.04
C ILE A 316 -23.95 16.08 6.87
N LEU A 317 -23.08 16.93 6.32
CA LEU A 317 -21.88 17.41 7.04
C LEU A 317 -22.22 18.17 8.32
N LYS A 318 -23.40 18.79 8.41
CA LYS A 318 -23.87 19.44 9.65
C LYS A 318 -24.47 18.46 10.66
N LYS A 319 -25.12 17.38 10.18
CA LYS A 319 -25.84 16.42 11.03
C LYS A 319 -24.95 15.27 11.52
N CYS A 320 -24.00 14.85 10.70
CA CYS A 320 -23.09 13.75 10.98
C CYS A 320 -21.68 14.28 11.15
N ASP A 321 -21.02 13.98 12.28
CA ASP A 321 -19.59 14.27 12.42
C ASP A 321 -18.77 13.30 11.57
N LEU A 322 -18.37 13.77 10.40
CA LEU A 322 -17.49 13.05 9.47
C LEU A 322 -16.03 13.53 9.55
N SER A 323 -15.68 14.33 10.56
CA SER A 323 -14.36 14.96 10.65
C SER A 323 -13.22 13.94 10.66
N SER A 324 -13.47 12.78 11.27
CA SER A 324 -12.57 11.62 11.30
C SER A 324 -12.32 10.97 9.92
N MET A 325 -13.08 11.32 8.87
CA MET A 325 -12.77 10.91 7.50
C MET A 325 -11.53 11.62 6.97
N ILE A 326 -11.26 12.86 7.42
CA ILE A 326 -10.03 13.59 7.12
C ILE A 326 -8.92 13.05 8.01
N THR A 327 -8.26 12.01 7.52
CA THR A 327 -7.22 11.31 8.30
C THR A 327 -5.90 12.07 8.32
N HIS A 328 -5.61 12.86 7.28
CA HIS A 328 -4.35 13.59 7.12
C HIS A 328 -4.62 14.96 6.51
N ARG A 329 -3.95 15.98 7.04
CA ARG A 329 -3.90 17.34 6.50
C ARG A 329 -2.42 17.73 6.40
N LEU A 330 -1.94 17.86 5.17
CA LEU A 330 -0.52 18.02 4.85
C LEU A 330 -0.29 19.33 4.10
N PRO A 331 0.89 19.97 4.21
CA PRO A 331 1.21 21.13 3.38
C PRO A 331 1.29 20.73 1.90
N LEU A 332 1.11 21.69 0.98
CA LEU A 332 1.10 21.43 -0.47
C LEU A 332 2.39 20.75 -0.97
N GLU A 333 3.52 21.01 -0.32
CA GLU A 333 4.83 20.42 -0.59
C GLU A 333 4.85 18.90 -0.44
N GLU A 334 3.98 18.35 0.41
CA GLU A 334 3.86 16.92 0.70
C GLU A 334 2.91 16.20 -0.28
N TYR A 335 2.61 16.78 -1.45
CA TYR A 335 1.69 16.18 -2.43
C TYR A 335 2.06 14.74 -2.81
N SER A 336 3.36 14.41 -2.90
CA SER A 336 3.79 13.05 -3.22
C SER A 336 3.39 12.07 -2.10
N ASN A 337 3.66 12.44 -0.85
CA ASN A 337 3.26 11.66 0.31
C ASN A 337 1.73 11.54 0.41
N ALA A 338 1.01 12.63 0.10
CA ALA A 338 -0.45 12.62 0.07
C ALA A 338 -1.02 11.64 -0.97
N LEU A 339 -0.40 11.54 -2.16
CA LEU A 339 -0.76 10.55 -3.18
C LEU A 339 -0.45 9.12 -2.73
N ASP A 340 0.66 8.89 -2.04
CA ASP A 340 1.00 7.55 -1.53
C ASP A 340 0.03 7.08 -0.43
N LEU A 341 -0.37 8.00 0.45
CA LEU A 341 -1.25 7.73 1.59
C LEU A 341 -2.68 7.35 1.20
N ILE A 342 -3.22 7.87 0.08
CA ILE A 342 -4.65 7.69 -0.25
C ILE A 342 -5.05 6.21 -0.43
N SER A 343 -4.10 5.34 -0.77
CA SER A 343 -4.31 3.89 -0.90
C SER A 343 -4.71 3.19 0.41
N SER A 344 -4.28 3.73 1.56
CA SER A 344 -4.45 3.09 2.89
C SER A 344 -5.22 3.97 3.89
N ARG A 345 -5.71 5.12 3.45
CA ARG A 345 -6.43 6.11 4.26
C ARG A 345 -7.85 6.35 3.74
N ILE A 346 -8.61 7.25 4.37
CA ILE A 346 -9.98 7.59 3.96
C ILE A 346 -9.95 8.84 3.08
N LYS A 347 -9.67 10.00 3.68
CA LYS A 347 -9.40 11.26 2.98
C LYS A 347 -8.06 11.84 3.45
N VAL A 348 -7.27 12.27 2.48
CA VAL A 348 -6.04 13.05 2.66
C VAL A 348 -6.29 14.42 2.04
N VAL A 349 -5.88 15.47 2.74
CA VAL A 349 -6.07 16.86 2.34
C VAL A 349 -4.72 17.55 2.23
N LEU A 350 -4.49 18.24 1.11
CA LEU A 350 -3.43 19.23 0.97
C LEU A 350 -3.95 20.60 1.36
N ASP A 351 -3.23 21.26 2.26
CA ASP A 351 -3.54 22.60 2.74
C ASP A 351 -2.36 23.53 2.42
N PRO A 352 -2.50 24.37 1.38
CA PRO A 352 -1.46 25.31 0.97
C PRO A 352 -1.15 26.40 2.00
N THR A 353 -1.96 26.55 3.05
CA THR A 353 -1.77 27.54 4.12
C THR A 353 -0.88 27.01 5.25
N LEU A 354 -0.68 25.69 5.33
CA LEU A 354 0.24 25.10 6.30
C LEU A 354 1.69 25.41 5.90
N PRO A 355 2.56 25.74 6.86
CA PRO A 355 3.97 25.93 6.57
C PRO A 355 4.57 24.61 6.06
N ALA A 356 5.40 24.69 5.02
CA ALA A 356 6.36 23.63 4.71
C ALA A 356 7.23 23.45 5.94
N SER A 357 6.93 22.44 6.77
CA SER A 357 7.75 22.22 7.96
C SER A 357 9.19 21.98 7.51
N LYS A 358 10.14 22.78 8.02
CA LYS A 358 11.52 22.31 8.15
C LYS A 358 11.42 20.99 8.89
N LEU A 359 11.70 19.86 8.24
CA LEU A 359 11.92 18.53 8.84
C LEU A 359 11.61 18.52 10.34
N LEU A 360 10.33 18.46 10.69
CA LEU A 360 9.94 18.40 12.09
C LEU A 360 10.17 16.97 12.54
N ASN A 361 11.33 16.81 13.20
CA ASN A 361 11.54 15.75 14.17
C ASN A 361 10.29 15.61 15.06
N GLU A 362 9.93 14.35 15.30
CA GLU A 362 9.14 13.82 16.40
C GLU A 362 8.43 14.82 17.33
N SER A 363 7.13 14.58 17.52
CA SER A 363 6.23 15.05 18.59
C SER A 363 5.49 16.38 18.39
N GLN A 364 4.20 16.27 18.01
CA GLN A 364 3.05 16.81 18.75
C GLN A 364 1.74 16.57 17.96
N SER A 365 0.96 15.54 18.35
CA SER A 365 -0.46 15.41 18.01
C SER A 365 -1.26 15.29 19.30
N LEU A 366 -2.34 16.07 19.42
CA LEU A 366 -3.24 16.06 20.57
C LEU A 366 -4.38 15.03 20.35
N LEU A 367 -4.50 14.13 21.33
CA LEU A 367 -5.56 13.14 21.64
C LEU A 367 -5.47 11.75 20.96
N PRO A 368 -5.86 10.69 21.70
CA PRO A 368 -4.99 9.59 22.08
C PRO A 368 -4.71 8.70 20.89
N ILE A 369 -3.49 8.83 20.36
CA ILE A 369 -2.81 7.73 19.68
C ILE A 369 -2.97 6.53 20.61
N VAL A 370 -3.65 5.47 20.15
CA VAL A 370 -3.33 4.12 20.63
C VAL A 370 -1.83 4.07 20.52
N ASN A 371 -1.16 4.07 21.67
CA ASN A 371 0.26 4.27 21.82
C ASN A 371 1.01 3.09 21.22
N ASN A 372 0.92 2.92 19.90
CA ASN A 372 1.85 2.15 19.12
C ASN A 372 3.05 3.08 18.99
N ASN A 373 3.81 3.15 20.07
CA ASN A 373 5.26 3.11 19.98
C ASN A 373 5.65 1.94 19.08
N GLU A 374 5.41 2.01 17.76
CA GLU A 374 6.22 1.26 16.82
C GLU A 374 7.56 1.98 16.81
N LYS A 375 8.35 1.67 17.84
CA LYS A 375 9.78 1.87 17.87
C LYS A 375 10.29 1.22 16.59
N HIS A 376 10.48 1.98 15.52
CA HIS A 376 11.23 1.53 14.36
C HIS A 376 12.49 0.85 14.90
N LEU A 377 12.68 -0.42 14.55
CA LEU A 377 13.84 -1.14 15.03
C LEU A 377 15.08 -0.47 14.43
N LYS A 378 15.75 0.34 15.24
CA LYS A 378 17.08 0.84 14.91
C LYS A 378 18.05 -0.33 14.99
N ILE A 379 18.95 -0.44 14.03
CA ILE A 379 20.00 -1.48 14.03
C ILE A 379 20.88 -1.32 15.28
N LYS A 380 21.19 -0.07 15.64
CA LYS A 380 21.90 0.25 16.87
C LYS A 380 21.18 -0.32 18.09
N ASP A 381 21.92 -1.00 18.95
CA ASP A 381 21.47 -1.63 20.20
C ASP A 381 20.48 -2.82 20.00
N SER A 382 20.23 -3.24 18.76
CA SER A 382 19.43 -4.44 18.46
C SER A 382 20.25 -5.73 18.60
N VAL A 383 19.57 -6.86 18.78
CA VAL A 383 20.20 -8.19 18.74
C VAL A 383 19.96 -8.84 17.39
N ALA A 384 21.03 -9.06 16.63
CA ALA A 384 20.99 -9.65 15.31
C ALA A 384 21.57 -11.06 15.27
N PHE A 385 20.81 -12.03 14.77
CA PHE A 385 21.29 -13.39 14.53
C PHE A 385 21.51 -13.64 13.04
N VAL A 386 22.75 -13.93 12.67
CA VAL A 386 23.14 -14.19 11.26
C VAL A 386 23.53 -15.64 11.10
N THR A 387 22.65 -16.45 10.49
CA THR A 387 22.95 -17.86 10.24
C THR A 387 23.99 -18.01 9.13
N GLY A 388 24.97 -18.90 9.31
CA GLY A 388 25.98 -19.15 8.28
C GLY A 388 27.03 -18.03 8.15
N SER A 389 27.23 -17.24 9.20
CA SER A 389 28.19 -16.12 9.25
C SER A 389 29.64 -16.51 9.55
N SER A 390 29.95 -17.80 9.60
CA SER A 390 31.34 -18.27 9.70
C SER A 390 32.25 -17.78 8.57
N ARG A 391 31.71 -17.30 7.43
CA ARG A 391 32.47 -16.91 6.22
C ARG A 391 31.64 -16.13 5.19
N GLY A 392 32.29 -15.64 4.14
CA GLY A 392 31.64 -15.08 2.93
C GLY A 392 30.58 -14.00 3.21
N ILE A 393 29.43 -14.10 2.53
CA ILE A 393 28.31 -13.13 2.63
C ILE A 393 27.81 -13.00 4.08
N GLY A 394 27.57 -14.11 4.77
CA GLY A 394 27.08 -14.08 6.14
C GLY A 394 28.05 -13.37 7.10
N ARG A 395 29.36 -13.55 6.90
CA ARG A 395 30.38 -12.83 7.67
C ARG A 395 30.35 -11.33 7.39
N ALA A 396 30.26 -10.94 6.12
CA ALA A 396 30.19 -9.52 5.74
C ALA A 396 28.95 -8.84 6.32
N ILE A 397 27.79 -9.52 6.30
CA ILE A 397 26.56 -9.04 6.94
C ILE A 397 26.76 -8.87 8.46
N ALA A 398 27.35 -9.85 9.13
CA ALA A 398 27.63 -9.77 10.57
C ALA A 398 28.55 -8.59 10.92
N ILE A 399 29.60 -8.35 10.14
CA ILE A 399 30.50 -7.19 10.32
C ILE A 399 29.75 -5.87 10.08
N ALA A 400 28.92 -5.79 9.05
CA ALA A 400 28.14 -4.59 8.75
C ALA A 400 27.16 -4.25 9.88
N LEU A 401 26.40 -5.24 10.38
CA LEU A 401 25.48 -5.05 11.51
C LEU A 401 26.21 -4.61 12.79
N ALA A 402 27.39 -5.19 13.05
CA ALA A 402 28.20 -4.80 14.21
C ALA A 402 28.76 -3.37 14.09
N ARG A 403 29.06 -2.89 12.88
CA ARG A 403 29.46 -1.49 12.63
C ARG A 403 28.32 -0.49 12.84
N GLU A 404 27.08 -0.91 12.56
CA GLU A 404 25.87 -0.14 12.87
C GLU A 404 25.47 -0.20 14.36
N GLY A 405 26.24 -0.91 15.19
CA GLY A 405 26.06 -0.96 16.64
C GLY A 405 25.07 -2.02 17.13
N ALA A 406 24.73 -3.03 16.31
CA ALA A 406 23.96 -4.19 16.77
C ALA A 406 24.83 -5.16 17.57
N LYS A 407 24.26 -5.83 18.59
CA LYS A 407 24.86 -7.04 19.18
C LYS A 407 24.66 -8.18 18.20
N VAL A 408 25.73 -8.86 17.80
CA VAL A 408 25.64 -9.86 16.70
C VAL A 408 25.94 -11.26 17.19
N ILE A 409 25.01 -12.17 16.94
CA ILE A 409 25.18 -13.61 17.13
C ILE A 409 25.64 -14.21 15.79
N ILE A 410 26.82 -14.83 15.79
CA ILE A 410 27.41 -15.44 14.59
C ILE A 410 27.34 -16.98 14.66
N HIS A 411 27.11 -17.62 13.52
CA HIS A 411 26.81 -19.04 13.41
C HIS A 411 27.72 -19.78 12.43
N GLY A 412 28.20 -20.96 12.85
CA GLY A 412 28.78 -22.00 12.01
C GLY A 412 28.18 -23.37 12.32
N THR A 413 28.32 -24.36 11.44
CA THR A 413 27.84 -25.72 11.74
C THR A 413 28.63 -26.40 12.86
N THR A 414 29.87 -25.97 13.05
CA THR A 414 30.84 -26.48 14.04
C THR A 414 31.68 -25.33 14.59
N HIS A 415 32.38 -25.58 15.70
CA HIS A 415 33.29 -24.59 16.30
C HIS A 415 34.42 -24.14 15.36
N ASP A 416 34.93 -25.05 14.54
CA ASP A 416 36.04 -24.91 13.61
C ASP A 416 35.59 -24.51 12.18
N SER A 417 34.30 -24.22 11.97
CA SER A 417 33.76 -23.87 10.66
C SER A 417 34.59 -22.83 9.87
N PRO A 418 35.11 -21.73 10.45
CA PRO A 418 35.93 -20.77 9.71
C PRO A 418 37.17 -21.37 9.00
N SER A 419 37.70 -22.50 9.49
CA SER A 419 38.88 -23.17 8.93
C SER A 419 38.65 -23.86 7.58
N TYR A 420 37.43 -24.28 7.29
CA TYR A 420 37.11 -25.15 6.14
C TYR A 420 37.45 -24.51 4.76
N LEU A 421 37.56 -23.18 4.70
CA LEU A 421 38.00 -22.45 3.50
C LEU A 421 39.16 -21.49 3.78
N ASN A 422 39.95 -21.74 4.84
CA ASN A 422 41.07 -20.89 5.27
C ASN A 422 40.68 -19.44 5.55
N GLU A 423 39.44 -19.20 5.99
CA GLU A 423 38.94 -17.86 6.32
C GLU A 423 39.08 -17.54 7.82
N GLY A 424 39.72 -18.41 8.61
CA GLY A 424 39.92 -18.26 10.04
C GLY A 424 40.20 -19.60 10.72
N THR A 425 40.22 -19.63 12.05
CA THR A 425 40.46 -20.85 12.83
C THR A 425 39.18 -21.37 13.47
N THR A 426 38.59 -20.60 14.39
CA THR A 426 37.42 -20.99 15.18
C THR A 426 36.38 -19.87 15.25
N MET A 427 35.12 -20.22 15.52
CA MET A 427 34.02 -19.26 15.73
C MET A 427 34.34 -18.28 16.86
N THR A 428 35.01 -18.73 17.91
CA THR A 428 35.47 -17.88 19.02
C THR A 428 36.50 -16.85 18.56
N THR A 429 37.47 -17.25 17.74
CA THR A 429 38.49 -16.33 17.22
C THR A 429 37.87 -15.34 16.23
N LEU A 430 36.92 -15.80 15.41
CA LEU A 430 36.17 -14.94 14.51
C LEU A 430 35.37 -13.88 15.27
N ALA A 431 34.66 -14.26 16.35
CA ALA A 431 33.93 -13.32 17.18
C ALA A 431 34.84 -12.23 17.78
N LYS A 432 36.01 -12.63 18.32
CA LYS A 432 37.01 -11.68 18.82
C LYS A 432 37.48 -10.72 17.74
N HIS A 433 37.80 -11.24 16.55
CA HIS A 433 38.25 -10.42 15.43
C HIS A 433 37.17 -9.41 15.00
N ILE A 434 35.92 -9.85 14.82
CA ILE A 434 34.81 -8.95 14.46
C ILE A 434 34.64 -7.87 15.54
N SER A 435 34.65 -8.26 16.82
CA SER A 435 34.55 -7.31 17.94
C SER A 435 35.65 -6.24 17.87
N THR A 436 36.91 -6.64 17.65
CA THR A 436 38.04 -5.70 17.52
C THR A 436 37.87 -4.70 16.37
N ILE A 437 37.44 -5.15 15.18
CA ILE A 437 37.31 -4.28 14.00
C ILE A 437 36.01 -3.46 13.97
N THR A 438 35.13 -3.62 14.98
CA THR A 438 33.83 -2.95 15.08
C THR A 438 33.66 -2.21 16.41
N ASN A 439 34.74 -1.64 16.95
CA ASN A 439 34.72 -0.84 18.19
C ASN A 439 34.28 -1.61 19.44
N ASN A 440 34.73 -2.86 19.59
CA ASN A 440 34.44 -3.75 20.71
C ASN A 440 32.95 -4.08 20.88
N THR A 441 32.19 -4.11 19.78
CA THR A 441 30.80 -4.59 19.77
C THR A 441 30.70 -6.02 20.29
N GLU A 442 29.61 -6.33 20.99
CA GLU A 442 29.33 -7.66 21.57
C GLU A 442 29.03 -8.67 20.44
N ILE A 443 29.92 -9.66 20.27
CA ILE A 443 29.76 -10.74 19.30
C ILE A 443 29.66 -12.08 20.01
N THR A 444 28.54 -12.78 19.84
CA THR A 444 28.31 -14.10 20.45
C THR A 444 28.49 -15.21 19.43
N PRO A 445 29.53 -16.06 19.53
CA PRO A 445 29.69 -17.22 18.65
C PRO A 445 28.83 -18.39 19.11
N VAL A 446 28.05 -18.96 18.18
CA VAL A 446 27.28 -20.20 18.37
C VAL A 446 27.54 -21.17 17.22
N TRP A 447 27.32 -22.46 17.46
CA TRP A 447 27.46 -23.48 16.42
C TRP A 447 26.49 -24.65 16.60
N GLY A 448 26.04 -25.22 15.48
CA GLY A 448 25.16 -26.38 15.46
C GLY A 448 24.55 -26.62 14.09
N ASP A 449 23.90 -27.77 13.90
CA ASP A 449 23.20 -28.07 12.65
C ASP A 449 21.75 -27.55 12.68
N LEU A 450 21.54 -26.40 12.07
CA LEU A 450 20.21 -25.77 11.97
C LEU A 450 19.23 -26.49 11.02
N SER A 451 19.64 -27.59 10.37
CA SER A 451 18.74 -28.42 9.58
C SER A 451 17.95 -29.44 10.41
N THR A 452 18.10 -29.42 11.74
CA THR A 452 17.33 -30.25 12.68
C THR A 452 16.71 -29.37 13.77
N LYS A 453 15.56 -29.78 14.31
CA LYS A 453 14.90 -29.02 15.40
C LYS A 453 15.77 -29.00 16.64
N GLU A 454 16.41 -30.13 16.93
CA GLU A 454 17.32 -30.32 18.06
C GLU A 454 18.54 -29.41 17.94
N GLY A 455 19.11 -29.30 16.73
CA GLY A 455 20.24 -28.41 16.48
C GLY A 455 19.86 -26.93 16.58
N VAL A 456 18.68 -26.53 16.07
CA VAL A 456 18.16 -25.17 16.27
C VAL A 456 17.99 -24.87 17.75
N GLN A 457 17.33 -25.76 18.51
CA GLN A 457 17.12 -25.57 19.94
C GLN A 457 18.45 -25.50 20.72
N SER A 458 19.41 -26.37 20.40
CA SER A 458 20.75 -26.37 21.01
C SER A 458 21.45 -25.03 20.81
N VAL A 459 21.40 -24.47 19.58
CA VAL A 459 21.96 -23.14 19.29
C VAL A 459 21.23 -22.04 20.07
N LEU A 460 19.89 -22.06 20.07
CA LEU A 460 19.08 -21.05 20.76
C LEU A 460 19.31 -21.04 22.27
N ASN A 461 19.59 -22.19 22.90
CA ASN A 461 19.91 -22.28 24.33
C ASN A 461 21.17 -21.50 24.73
N HIS A 462 22.06 -21.20 23.78
CA HIS A 462 23.26 -20.39 24.01
C HIS A 462 23.03 -18.89 23.80
N ILE A 463 21.85 -18.50 23.31
CA ILE A 463 21.48 -17.10 23.05
C ILE A 463 20.73 -16.56 24.27
N LYS A 464 21.26 -15.49 24.87
CA LYS A 464 20.78 -14.94 26.14
C LYS A 464 19.76 -13.81 26.00
N TYR A 465 19.50 -13.37 24.78
CA TYR A 465 18.67 -12.20 24.49
C TYR A 465 17.62 -12.53 23.42
N PRO A 466 16.45 -11.87 23.46
CA PRO A 466 15.50 -11.95 22.36
C PRO A 466 16.15 -11.43 21.07
N ILE A 467 15.80 -12.04 19.94
CA ILE A 467 16.36 -11.67 18.64
C ILE A 467 15.44 -10.63 18.01
N ASP A 468 16.02 -9.49 17.61
CA ASP A 468 15.31 -8.42 16.89
C ASP A 468 15.51 -8.52 15.38
N ILE A 469 16.70 -8.95 14.93
CA ILE A 469 17.05 -9.08 13.51
C ILE A 469 17.46 -10.51 13.23
N LEU A 470 16.79 -11.17 12.31
CA LEU A 470 17.12 -12.52 11.85
C LEU A 470 17.56 -12.47 10.39
N ILE A 471 18.82 -12.85 10.14
CA ILE A 471 19.35 -13.02 8.79
C ILE A 471 19.50 -14.52 8.49
N CYS A 472 18.66 -15.05 7.61
CA CYS A 472 18.73 -16.43 7.14
C CYS A 472 19.71 -16.53 5.97
N CYS A 473 21.01 -16.67 6.27
CA CYS A 473 22.08 -16.75 5.27
C CYS A 473 22.75 -18.13 5.17
N ALA A 474 22.46 -19.06 6.09
CA ALA A 474 22.92 -20.44 5.97
C ALA A 474 22.37 -21.09 4.70
N GLY A 475 23.25 -21.70 3.90
CA GLY A 475 22.87 -22.34 2.65
C GLY A 475 23.95 -22.23 1.57
N GLY A 476 23.60 -22.67 0.36
CA GLY A 476 24.49 -22.75 -0.78
C GLY A 476 24.29 -24.05 -1.57
N ASN A 477 24.86 -24.10 -2.77
CA ASN A 477 24.93 -25.35 -3.54
C ASN A 477 26.00 -26.27 -2.93
N ILE A 478 25.63 -26.99 -1.87
CA ILE A 478 26.53 -27.84 -1.08
C ILE A 478 25.90 -29.24 -0.95
N GLY A 479 26.51 -30.20 -1.63
CA GLY A 479 26.15 -31.61 -1.55
C GLY A 479 26.53 -32.25 -0.22
N SER A 480 26.22 -33.53 -0.11
CA SER A 480 26.43 -34.39 1.06
C SER A 480 27.89 -34.46 1.51
N SER A 481 28.86 -34.28 0.59
CA SER A 481 30.30 -34.25 0.91
C SER A 481 30.77 -32.98 1.65
N GLY A 482 29.91 -31.97 1.82
CA GLY A 482 30.24 -30.74 2.53
C GLY A 482 31.23 -29.84 1.77
N VAL A 483 31.75 -28.82 2.44
CA VAL A 483 32.53 -27.74 1.79
C VAL A 483 34.02 -28.03 1.62
N ASN A 484 34.53 -29.14 2.19
CA ASN A 484 35.95 -29.50 2.18
C ASN A 484 36.41 -30.18 0.89
N THR A 485 35.60 -30.15 -0.18
CA THR A 485 35.96 -30.67 -1.49
C THR A 485 36.69 -29.62 -2.34
N ALA A 486 37.35 -30.07 -3.42
CA ALA A 486 37.98 -29.18 -4.40
C ALA A 486 36.97 -28.21 -5.04
N SER A 487 35.72 -28.64 -5.24
CA SER A 487 34.60 -27.84 -5.75
C SER A 487 33.92 -26.97 -4.69
N GLY A 488 34.49 -26.82 -3.49
CA GLY A 488 33.86 -26.05 -2.40
C GLY A 488 32.47 -26.56 -2.02
N GLY A 489 32.21 -27.85 -2.24
CA GLY A 489 30.98 -28.56 -1.94
C GLY A 489 29.95 -28.70 -3.06
N LYS A 490 30.19 -28.21 -4.29
CA LYS A 490 29.25 -28.44 -5.39
C LYS A 490 29.19 -29.94 -5.76
N PRO A 491 28.00 -30.54 -5.93
CA PRO A 491 27.85 -31.91 -6.42
C PRO A 491 28.51 -32.11 -7.79
N SER A 492 29.00 -33.33 -8.07
CA SER A 492 29.63 -33.68 -9.35
C SER A 492 28.61 -33.87 -10.49
N HIS A 493 27.42 -34.37 -10.16
CA HIS A 493 26.27 -34.51 -11.06
C HIS A 493 25.14 -33.63 -10.54
N ASP A 494 24.93 -32.46 -11.15
CA ASP A 494 24.12 -31.38 -10.57
C ASP A 494 23.00 -30.92 -11.52
N THR A 495 22.36 -31.87 -12.19
CA THR A 495 21.20 -31.64 -13.08
C THR A 495 19.95 -32.34 -12.51
N CYS A 496 18.75 -31.98 -12.99
CA CYS A 496 17.51 -32.64 -12.56
C CYS A 496 17.50 -34.17 -12.74
N LEU A 497 18.26 -34.69 -13.71
CA LEU A 497 18.25 -36.11 -14.08
C LEU A 497 19.36 -36.92 -13.39
N THR A 498 20.40 -36.24 -12.89
CA THR A 498 21.65 -36.91 -12.50
C THR A 498 22.09 -36.65 -11.07
N ILE A 499 21.45 -35.69 -10.38
CA ILE A 499 21.77 -35.42 -8.97
C ILE A 499 21.37 -36.59 -8.07
N SER A 500 22.23 -36.90 -7.09
CA SER A 500 21.96 -37.95 -6.12
C SER A 500 20.89 -37.54 -5.10
N ASP A 501 20.19 -38.52 -4.53
CA ASP A 501 19.24 -38.27 -3.43
C ASP A 501 19.92 -37.63 -2.21
N SER A 502 21.16 -38.03 -1.90
CA SER A 502 21.90 -37.50 -0.75
C SER A 502 22.28 -36.04 -0.95
N ASP A 503 22.70 -35.65 -2.15
CA ASP A 503 23.01 -34.25 -2.47
C ASP A 503 21.74 -33.41 -2.55
N THR A 504 20.66 -33.95 -3.13
CA THR A 504 19.34 -33.30 -3.17
C THR A 504 18.85 -32.97 -1.76
N LYS A 505 18.85 -33.95 -0.86
CA LYS A 505 18.47 -33.78 0.55
C LYS A 505 19.38 -32.77 1.25
N SER A 506 20.70 -32.86 1.06
CA SER A 506 21.65 -31.90 1.63
C SER A 506 21.34 -30.45 1.20
N ILE A 507 21.10 -30.23 -0.09
CA ILE A 507 20.83 -28.88 -0.62
C ILE A 507 19.50 -28.33 -0.09
N LEU A 508 18.43 -29.12 -0.12
CA LEU A 508 17.12 -28.69 0.40
C LEU A 508 17.18 -28.44 1.91
N ASN A 509 17.87 -29.30 2.66
CA ASN A 509 18.02 -29.17 4.11
C ASN A 509 18.80 -27.90 4.51
N ARG A 510 19.91 -27.63 3.81
CA ARG A 510 20.78 -26.49 4.09
C ARG A 510 20.16 -25.14 3.71
N ASN A 511 19.30 -25.10 2.69
CA ASN A 511 18.72 -23.85 2.19
C ASN A 511 17.30 -23.64 2.73
N PHE A 512 16.35 -24.49 2.34
CA PHE A 512 14.95 -24.32 2.69
C PHE A 512 14.65 -24.75 4.12
N TRP A 513 15.00 -25.98 4.49
CA TRP A 513 14.61 -26.55 5.78
C TRP A 513 15.22 -25.79 6.96
N THR A 514 16.51 -25.43 6.85
CA THR A 514 17.19 -24.56 7.82
C THR A 514 16.47 -23.22 7.98
N THR A 515 16.14 -22.55 6.88
CA THR A 515 15.39 -21.27 6.92
C THR A 515 14.04 -21.45 7.60
N HIS A 516 13.31 -22.51 7.24
CA HIS A 516 12.01 -22.83 7.82
C HIS A 516 12.08 -23.06 9.33
N LEU A 517 12.99 -23.92 9.80
CA LEU A 517 13.10 -24.26 11.23
C LEU A 517 13.53 -23.07 12.09
N VAL A 518 14.48 -22.27 11.58
CA VAL A 518 14.95 -21.07 12.28
C VAL A 518 13.84 -20.03 12.37
N CYS A 519 13.12 -19.76 11.28
CA CYS A 519 11.96 -18.86 11.32
C CYS A 519 10.87 -19.40 12.24
N GLN A 520 10.55 -20.69 12.18
CA GLN A 520 9.56 -21.34 13.06
C GLN A 520 9.90 -21.17 14.55
N SER A 521 11.19 -21.14 14.89
CA SER A 521 11.64 -21.06 16.28
C SER A 521 11.76 -19.62 16.81
N ILE A 522 12.05 -18.65 15.94
CA ILE A 522 12.38 -17.26 16.34
C ILE A 522 11.21 -16.29 16.09
N VAL A 523 10.51 -16.42 14.95
CA VAL A 523 9.46 -15.48 14.58
C VAL A 523 8.33 -15.40 15.62
N PRO A 524 7.88 -16.49 16.26
CA PRO A 524 6.87 -16.38 17.33
C PRO A 524 7.28 -15.43 18.46
N GLN A 525 8.56 -15.42 18.86
CA GLN A 525 9.08 -14.50 19.88
C GLN A 525 9.13 -13.05 19.36
N MET A 526 9.44 -12.85 18.08
CA MET A 526 9.34 -11.52 17.46
C MET A 526 7.88 -11.02 17.42
N ILE A 527 6.91 -11.91 17.18
CA ILE A 527 5.48 -11.57 17.13
C ILE A 527 5.03 -11.15 18.53
N GLN A 528 5.40 -11.94 19.54
CA GLN A 528 5.09 -11.63 20.94
C GLN A 528 5.67 -10.28 21.39
N ASN A 529 6.84 -9.91 20.86
CA ASN A 529 7.49 -8.65 21.18
C ASN A 529 7.06 -7.48 20.28
N HIS A 530 6.20 -7.71 19.28
CA HIS A 530 5.79 -6.74 18.27
C HIS A 530 6.98 -6.01 17.62
N ARG A 531 8.07 -6.75 17.41
CA ARG A 531 9.36 -6.18 17.00
C ARG A 531 10.20 -7.27 16.37
N GLY A 532 10.51 -7.13 15.07
CA GLY A 532 11.38 -8.07 14.39
C GLY A 532 11.59 -7.79 12.90
N HIS A 533 12.79 -8.08 12.40
CA HIS A 533 13.11 -8.01 10.98
C HIS A 533 13.72 -9.34 10.55
N VAL A 534 13.11 -9.97 9.55
CA VAL A 534 13.62 -11.22 8.95
C VAL A 534 14.07 -10.91 7.54
N ILE A 535 15.35 -11.16 7.25
CA ILE A 535 15.89 -11.08 5.89
C ILE A 535 16.42 -12.45 5.49
N ILE A 536 15.84 -12.99 4.41
CA ILE A 536 16.25 -14.26 3.83
C ILE A 536 17.23 -14.00 2.69
N ILE A 537 18.39 -14.67 2.71
CA ILE A 537 19.36 -14.58 1.62
C ILE A 537 19.04 -15.63 0.56
N GLY A 538 18.36 -15.19 -0.49
CA GLY A 538 18.03 -15.95 -1.68
C GLY A 538 19.19 -16.06 -2.68
N SER A 539 18.88 -16.03 -3.97
CA SER A 539 19.84 -15.96 -5.07
C SER A 539 19.10 -15.55 -6.35
N THR A 540 19.77 -14.86 -7.28
CA THR A 540 19.23 -14.61 -8.63
C THR A 540 18.94 -15.91 -9.39
N SER A 541 19.65 -17.00 -9.08
CA SER A 541 19.36 -18.32 -9.64
C SER A 541 17.91 -18.76 -9.41
N ALA A 542 17.24 -18.30 -8.34
CA ALA A 542 15.82 -18.62 -8.09
C ALA A 542 14.86 -18.09 -9.17
N LEU A 543 15.31 -17.15 -10.00
CA LEU A 543 14.50 -16.42 -10.96
C LEU A 543 14.71 -16.91 -12.40
N LEU A 544 15.56 -17.91 -12.61
CA LEU A 544 15.93 -18.44 -13.93
C LEU A 544 16.06 -19.96 -13.90
N GLY A 545 15.76 -20.64 -15.01
CA GLY A 545 16.09 -22.05 -15.19
C GLY A 545 17.59 -22.25 -15.42
N ARG A 546 18.21 -23.23 -14.74
CA ARG A 546 19.62 -23.61 -14.95
C ARG A 546 19.76 -25.09 -15.20
N GLU A 547 20.63 -25.46 -16.16
CA GLU A 547 20.97 -26.87 -16.43
C GLU A 547 21.74 -27.49 -15.26
N LYS A 548 22.78 -26.81 -14.77
CA LYS A 548 23.57 -27.19 -13.59
C LYS A 548 23.19 -26.36 -12.36
N GLY A 549 23.17 -26.97 -11.19
CA GLY A 549 22.69 -26.34 -9.96
C GLY A 549 21.17 -26.33 -9.86
N ALA A 550 20.50 -27.30 -10.48
CA ALA A 550 19.05 -27.33 -10.62
C ALA A 550 18.35 -27.36 -9.25
N LEU A 551 18.77 -28.25 -8.35
CA LEU A 551 18.13 -28.38 -7.03
C LEU A 551 18.53 -27.25 -6.09
N TYR A 552 19.70 -26.63 -6.28
CA TYR A 552 20.03 -25.37 -5.61
C TYR A 552 19.07 -24.25 -6.04
N THR A 553 18.83 -24.13 -7.34
CA THR A 553 17.88 -23.16 -7.92
C THR A 553 16.47 -23.36 -7.36
N VAL A 554 15.98 -24.60 -7.34
CA VAL A 554 14.68 -24.97 -6.71
C VAL A 554 14.67 -24.60 -5.24
N SER A 555 15.73 -24.91 -4.48
CA SER A 555 15.80 -24.57 -3.06
C SER A 555 15.77 -23.06 -2.81
N LYS A 556 16.34 -22.26 -3.72
CA LYS A 556 16.34 -20.80 -3.63
C LYS A 556 15.00 -20.19 -4.02
N ALA A 557 14.30 -20.77 -5.00
CA ALA A 557 12.91 -20.42 -5.30
C ALA A 557 11.99 -20.76 -4.12
N ALA A 558 12.20 -21.89 -3.45
CA ALA A 558 11.43 -22.28 -2.27
C ALA A 558 11.57 -21.26 -1.12
N VAL A 559 12.77 -20.75 -0.84
CA VAL A 559 12.93 -19.72 0.22
C VAL A 559 12.39 -18.36 -0.21
N HIS A 560 12.40 -18.01 -1.50
CA HIS A 560 11.72 -16.80 -2.01
C HIS A 560 10.22 -16.88 -1.77
N GLN A 561 9.60 -18.01 -2.10
CA GLN A 561 8.16 -18.18 -1.90
C GLN A 561 7.81 -18.30 -0.42
N TYR A 562 8.62 -19.00 0.38
CA TYR A 562 8.45 -19.07 1.83
C TYR A 562 8.50 -17.68 2.47
N MET A 563 9.43 -16.82 2.04
CA MET A 563 9.52 -15.44 2.49
C MET A 563 8.20 -14.69 2.26
N ARG A 564 7.61 -14.79 1.06
CA ARG A 564 6.33 -14.14 0.73
C ARG A 564 5.20 -14.65 1.62
N CYS A 565 5.08 -15.97 1.77
CA CYS A 565 4.06 -16.57 2.65
C CYS A 565 4.23 -16.11 4.10
N LEU A 566 5.46 -16.09 4.62
CA LEU A 566 5.75 -15.64 5.97
C LEU A 566 5.46 -14.14 6.13
N ALA A 567 5.81 -13.31 5.14
CA ALA A 567 5.52 -11.88 5.13
C ALA A 567 4.02 -11.59 5.19
N THR A 568 3.20 -12.29 4.39
CA THR A 568 1.73 -12.19 4.47
C THR A 568 1.23 -12.60 5.85
N GLN A 569 1.77 -13.68 6.43
CA GLN A 569 1.32 -14.18 7.73
C GLN A 569 1.61 -13.21 8.89
N VAL A 570 2.69 -12.43 8.84
CA VAL A 570 3.11 -11.55 9.94
C VAL A 570 2.83 -10.06 9.69
N GLN A 571 2.08 -9.73 8.63
CA GLN A 571 1.84 -8.36 8.19
C GLN A 571 1.27 -7.44 9.29
N SER A 572 0.41 -7.97 10.16
CA SER A 572 -0.22 -7.24 11.27
C SER A 572 0.56 -7.31 12.59
N SER A 573 1.72 -7.96 12.61
CA SER A 573 2.45 -8.30 13.84
C SER A 573 3.62 -7.37 14.16
N GLY A 574 3.80 -6.28 13.40
CA GLY A 574 4.95 -5.38 13.56
C GLY A 574 6.29 -6.00 13.15
N ILE A 575 6.27 -7.10 12.36
CA ILE A 575 7.47 -7.77 11.84
C ILE A 575 7.58 -7.53 10.35
N ARG A 576 8.79 -7.17 9.91
CA ARG A 576 9.10 -7.07 8.48
C ARG A 576 9.85 -8.30 7.99
N VAL A 577 9.44 -8.81 6.84
CA VAL A 577 10.03 -10.01 6.24
C VAL A 577 10.34 -9.74 4.79
N ASN A 578 11.62 -9.86 4.39
CA ASN A 578 12.09 -9.59 3.03
C ASN A 578 13.15 -10.60 2.60
N CYS A 579 13.50 -10.57 1.32
CA CYS A 579 14.57 -11.36 0.72
C CYS A 579 15.59 -10.46 0.02
N ILE A 580 16.86 -10.84 0.09
CA ILE A 580 17.90 -10.33 -0.81
C ILE A 580 18.35 -11.48 -1.69
N ALA A 581 18.41 -11.27 -3.00
CA ALA A 581 18.82 -12.23 -4.01
C ALA A 581 20.15 -11.80 -4.65
N PRO A 582 21.30 -12.27 -4.13
CA PRO A 582 22.60 -11.97 -4.73
C PRO A 582 22.81 -12.71 -6.05
N GLY A 583 23.48 -12.03 -6.98
CA GLY A 583 24.16 -12.64 -8.12
C GLY A 583 25.54 -13.22 -7.74
N PRO A 584 26.38 -13.58 -8.72
CA PRO A 584 27.75 -14.04 -8.50
C PRO A 584 28.50 -13.12 -7.55
N THR A 585 28.97 -13.69 -6.44
CA THR A 585 29.63 -12.95 -5.36
C THR A 585 30.97 -13.60 -5.01
N LEU A 586 32.05 -12.82 -5.04
CA LEU A 586 33.43 -13.25 -4.83
C LEU A 586 33.70 -13.64 -3.38
N THR A 587 33.32 -14.86 -3.01
CA THR A 587 33.65 -15.54 -1.74
C THR A 587 34.77 -16.55 -1.97
N GLU A 588 35.50 -16.99 -0.92
CA GLU A 588 36.52 -18.04 -1.07
C GLU A 588 35.93 -19.33 -1.65
N ARG A 589 34.67 -19.65 -1.32
CA ARG A 589 33.95 -20.78 -1.92
C ARG A 589 33.70 -20.58 -3.42
N TYR A 590 33.36 -19.36 -3.83
CA TYR A 590 33.16 -19.02 -5.23
C TYR A 590 34.47 -19.08 -6.01
N LYS A 591 35.60 -18.66 -5.41
CA LYS A 591 36.94 -18.74 -6.02
C LYS A 591 37.36 -20.17 -6.40
N ARG A 592 36.91 -21.18 -5.66
CA ARG A 592 37.13 -22.61 -5.97
C ARG A 592 36.31 -23.12 -7.16
N ASN A 593 35.37 -22.31 -7.67
CA ASN A 593 34.40 -22.70 -8.69
C ASN A 593 34.23 -21.63 -9.78
N ILE A 594 35.25 -20.81 -10.03
CA ILE A 594 35.20 -19.78 -11.07
C ILE A 594 34.96 -20.49 -12.41
N GLY A 595 33.72 -20.41 -12.89
CA GLY A 595 33.34 -20.83 -14.23
C GLY A 595 33.36 -19.64 -15.19
N THR A 596 32.78 -19.83 -16.37
CA THR A 596 32.61 -18.82 -17.43
C THR A 596 31.48 -17.82 -17.13
N ASP A 597 31.32 -17.38 -15.89
CA ASP A 597 30.26 -16.41 -15.54
C ASP A 597 30.55 -15.07 -16.25
N GLN A 598 29.63 -14.64 -17.12
CA GLN A 598 29.71 -13.37 -17.84
C GLN A 598 28.93 -12.31 -17.07
N GLY A 599 29.61 -11.36 -16.42
CA GLY A 599 28.97 -10.26 -15.68
C GLY A 599 29.87 -9.62 -14.61
N VAL A 600 29.37 -8.56 -13.96
CA VAL A 600 30.07 -7.89 -12.85
C VAL A 600 29.95 -8.75 -11.60
N ILE A 601 31.07 -9.32 -11.13
CA ILE A 601 31.10 -10.13 -9.91
C ILE A 601 31.05 -9.20 -8.69
N GLY A 602 30.04 -9.39 -7.83
CA GLY A 602 29.87 -8.64 -6.60
C GLY A 602 30.88 -9.04 -5.51
N ARG A 603 31.03 -8.19 -4.49
CA ARG A 603 31.75 -8.53 -3.25
C ARG A 603 30.75 -8.80 -2.12
N PRO A 604 31.09 -9.61 -1.11
CA PRO A 604 30.22 -9.85 0.04
C PRO A 604 29.67 -8.57 0.69
N GLU A 605 30.45 -7.48 0.68
CA GLU A 605 30.08 -6.18 1.22
C GLU A 605 28.93 -5.53 0.44
N HIS A 606 28.79 -5.78 -0.87
CA HIS A 606 27.66 -5.25 -1.65
C HIS A 606 26.33 -5.84 -1.15
N VAL A 607 26.32 -7.14 -0.83
CA VAL A 607 25.15 -7.81 -0.23
C VAL A 607 24.91 -7.33 1.19
N ALA A 608 25.98 -7.15 1.98
CA ALA A 608 25.88 -6.63 3.34
C ALA A 608 25.31 -5.21 3.38
N ASN A 609 25.75 -4.32 2.49
CA ASN A 609 25.23 -2.96 2.40
C ASN A 609 23.74 -2.95 2.01
N ALA A 610 23.31 -3.85 1.12
CA ALA A 610 21.90 -4.01 0.79
C ALA A 610 21.07 -4.49 1.99
N VAL A 611 21.61 -5.37 2.84
CA VAL A 611 20.96 -5.76 4.12
C VAL A 611 20.79 -4.55 5.02
N ILE A 612 21.84 -3.76 5.24
CA ILE A 612 21.77 -2.55 6.08
C ILE A 612 20.74 -1.56 5.54
N HIS A 613 20.76 -1.31 4.24
CA HIS A 613 19.80 -0.41 3.60
C HIS A 613 18.36 -0.91 3.79
N LEU A 614 18.10 -2.19 3.52
CA LEU A 614 16.78 -2.80 3.63
C LEU A 614 16.25 -2.81 5.08
N LEU A 615 17.13 -2.96 6.07
CA LEU A 615 16.77 -2.83 7.48
C LEU A 615 16.34 -1.41 7.83
N ASN A 616 16.90 -0.39 7.19
CA ASN A 616 16.53 1.01 7.38
C ASN A 616 15.30 1.45 6.56
N MET A 617 14.83 0.65 5.60
CA MET A 617 13.62 0.96 4.82
C MET A 617 12.37 0.41 5.51
N ASP A 618 11.52 1.25 6.09
CA ASP A 618 10.32 0.88 6.85
C ASP A 618 9.12 0.45 5.98
N PHE A 619 9.05 0.89 4.73
CA PHE A 619 7.92 0.58 3.83
C PHE A 619 8.15 -0.64 2.91
N VAL A 620 9.27 -1.35 3.05
CA VAL A 620 9.56 -2.54 2.23
C VAL A 620 9.25 -3.81 3.02
N HIS A 621 8.26 -4.57 2.53
CA HIS A 621 7.78 -5.83 3.13
C HIS A 621 7.37 -6.84 2.04
N GLY A 622 7.71 -8.12 2.24
CA GLY A 622 7.41 -9.20 1.31
C GLY A 622 8.16 -9.13 -0.03
N GLN A 623 9.24 -8.33 -0.11
CA GLN A 623 9.96 -8.07 -1.37
C GLN A 623 11.25 -8.87 -1.49
N THR A 624 11.63 -9.19 -2.73
CA THR A 624 12.94 -9.75 -3.07
C THR A 624 13.78 -8.70 -3.79
N ILE A 625 14.84 -8.22 -3.13
CA ILE A 625 15.77 -7.23 -3.70
C ILE A 625 16.93 -7.94 -4.38
N ARG A 626 17.14 -7.72 -5.68
CA ARG A 626 18.27 -8.27 -6.45
C ARG A 626 19.54 -7.45 -6.22
N VAL A 627 20.66 -8.13 -5.98
CA VAL A 627 21.99 -7.51 -5.82
C VAL A 627 22.97 -8.28 -6.71
N ASP A 628 22.95 -7.97 -8.00
CA ASP A 628 23.55 -8.82 -9.04
C ASP A 628 24.39 -8.07 -10.08
N GLY A 629 24.62 -6.77 -9.88
CA GLY A 629 25.44 -5.96 -10.78
C GLY A 629 24.88 -5.81 -12.19
N GLY A 630 23.57 -6.04 -12.38
CA GLY A 630 22.92 -5.99 -13.70
C GLY A 630 22.93 -7.31 -14.46
N GLU A 631 23.23 -8.45 -13.80
CA GLU A 631 23.12 -9.79 -14.39
C GLU A 631 21.70 -10.06 -14.93
N GLN A 632 20.66 -9.54 -14.28
CA GLN A 632 19.28 -9.64 -14.73
C GLN A 632 18.69 -8.26 -15.02
N THR A 633 18.29 -8.02 -16.28
CA THR A 633 17.77 -6.72 -16.75
C THR A 633 16.27 -6.72 -17.05
N PHE A 634 15.57 -7.83 -16.88
CA PHE A 634 14.11 -7.90 -17.09
C PHE A 634 13.33 -7.36 -15.89
N THR A 635 12.21 -6.70 -16.18
CA THR A 635 11.25 -6.19 -15.19
C THR A 635 10.66 -7.36 -14.40
N SER A 636 10.79 -7.31 -13.08
CA SER A 636 10.22 -8.26 -12.13
C SER A 636 8.70 -8.27 -12.14
#